data_AF-A0A812BLQ3-F1
#
_entry.id   AF-A0A812BLQ3-F1
#
_cell.length_a   1.000
_cell.length_b   1.000
_cell.length_c   1.000
_cell.angle_alpha   90.00
_cell.angle_beta   90.00
_cell.angle_gamma   90.00
#
_symmetry.space_group_name_H-M   'P 1'
#
loop_
_entity.id
_entity.type
_entity.pdbx_description
1 polymer ?
#
loop_
_entity_poly.entity_id
_entity_poly.type
_entity_poly.pdbx_seq_one_letter_code
_entity_poly.pdbx_strand_id
1 'polypeptide(L)'
;MPELSLSLSLSLSLSLSLSSTYDKTRHKKSQIKLRIMSSEETQELNQLSDEISEMEIQNGLSADEKYHLITRNLQEVLGEQKLKTILKERDVKIYWGTATTGKPHVAYFVPMTKIADFLRAGCEVTILFADLHAYLDNMKAPWDLLKQRVKYYEHVIKAMLKSLSVPLEKLKFVKGTDYQLSREYTLDVYKMSSMVTDHDARKAGAEVVKQVEHPLLSGLLYPGLQALDEEYLKVDAQFGGVDQRKIFTFAEKYLPHLGYTKRIHLMNPMVPGLTGTKMSSSEDDSKIDLLDSAAQLKKKMKQAFCEPGNIKENGILSFCQHVLFQLPVMENGFHVKRSEENGGDVIYQTYTEMEEAFLKEELHPGDLKAAMEIYLNQLLSPIRQEFETAENKKLTAAAYPPIKKAAPGEEITPARLDLRVGKILSVEKHPDADSLYIEKVDLGEASPRTVVSGLAGLVPIENLDGQMCVFLCNLKAQKMRGVKSEAMIMCASVEEPRMVEPLFPPEGSSIGQSVFIDGYQGKPDEELKPKKKIWEKLQPDLKVNSNGVAEWSGCSMMTELGELLEQGIMKLTHRNIDKNNDGSVTLIPDEAEDMWHAYNLVAVGDTLKSTTIRKVQNESSTGSVSASKVRTVLTIAVETIDFDTQACVLRVKGRNIQENQYVKMGAYHTLDLELNRKFTLVKHWDSVTLQRIDSACDPTQNADLAAVVMQEGLGHVCLVTSNMTLVRAKIETNIPRKRKGMCAQHDKGLTKFYDQIIQAIMRHVNFEIVKCVLIASPGFVKDQFYSYMFDQAVKNDWKTLLENKARFVLIHSSSGFKHSLKEVLQDPTVAARLADTKALGEVKALDDFYNLLLNDQDRAVYGIKAVEKAADLQAIEVLMVSDELFRSSDIKKRERYVALVDKVKDNGSDVKIFSSLHVSGEQLGQLTGVAAMLRYPIPEEDDQEEEEET
;
A
#
# COMPACT_ATOMS: atom_id res chain seq x y z
N MET A 1 -0.94 83.11 -38.77
CA MET A 1 -2.34 83.18 -38.28
C MET A 1 -3.28 83.19 -39.48
N PRO A 2 -4.50 82.64 -39.39
CA PRO A 2 -5.10 81.78 -38.35
C PRO A 2 -5.72 80.46 -38.95
N GLU A 3 -5.65 79.33 -38.25
CA GLU A 3 -6.66 78.66 -37.38
C GLU A 3 -7.72 77.73 -38.05
N LEU A 4 -7.80 76.52 -37.47
CA LEU A 4 -8.96 75.69 -37.11
C LEU A 4 -9.76 74.86 -38.14
N SER A 5 -9.62 73.53 -37.95
CA SER A 5 -10.68 72.52 -37.72
C SER A 5 -11.31 71.70 -38.86
N LEU A 6 -11.26 70.38 -38.64
CA LEU A 6 -12.23 69.30 -38.92
C LEU A 6 -12.89 69.14 -40.32
N SER A 7 -12.69 67.98 -40.96
CA SER A 7 -13.64 66.84 -40.97
C SER A 7 -13.49 65.93 -42.22
N LEU A 8 -13.89 64.67 -42.01
CA LEU A 8 -13.91 63.53 -42.92
C LEU A 8 -14.53 63.78 -44.31
N SER A 9 -14.01 63.08 -45.33
CA SER A 9 -14.67 61.94 -46.01
C SER A 9 -14.45 61.86 -47.53
N LEU A 10 -14.56 60.63 -48.03
CA LEU A 10 -14.92 60.20 -49.39
C LEU A 10 -13.85 60.02 -50.47
N SER A 11 -13.49 58.74 -50.65
CA SER A 11 -13.86 57.90 -51.80
C SER A 11 -13.26 58.13 -53.20
N LEU A 12 -12.83 56.98 -53.75
CA LEU A 12 -13.01 56.48 -55.12
C LEU A 12 -12.20 57.11 -56.26
N SER A 13 -11.59 56.21 -57.04
CA SER A 13 -11.55 56.13 -58.52
C SER A 13 -10.21 55.51 -58.95
N LEU A 14 -10.07 54.65 -59.98
CA LEU A 14 -10.97 54.20 -61.05
C LEU A 14 -10.27 53.05 -61.82
N SER A 15 -11.06 52.09 -62.34
CA SER A 15 -11.05 51.54 -63.73
C SER A 15 -9.80 50.88 -64.35
N LEU A 16 -9.83 50.00 -65.37
CA LEU A 16 -10.80 49.18 -66.14
C LEU A 16 -9.97 48.45 -67.24
N SER A 17 -10.39 47.25 -67.68
CA SER A 17 -10.57 46.86 -69.12
C SER A 17 -11.03 45.39 -69.18
N LEU A 18 -12.28 45.08 -69.58
CA LEU A 18 -12.81 44.77 -70.94
C LEU A 18 -12.17 43.49 -71.55
N SER A 19 -12.84 42.49 -72.15
CA SER A 19 -14.17 42.23 -72.74
C SER A 19 -14.21 40.69 -73.08
N SER A 20 -15.29 39.90 -73.00
CA SER A 20 -16.19 39.56 -74.13
C SER A 20 -17.12 38.35 -73.84
N THR A 21 -18.44 38.51 -74.12
CA THR A 21 -19.51 37.55 -74.60
C THR A 21 -19.94 36.31 -73.77
N TYR A 22 -21.15 36.28 -73.16
CA TYR A 22 -22.47 35.66 -73.59
C TYR A 22 -22.43 34.12 -73.78
N ASP A 23 -23.29 33.22 -73.24
CA ASP A 23 -24.68 33.24 -72.75
C ASP A 23 -24.98 32.06 -71.75
N LYS A 24 -26.10 32.20 -71.02
CA LYS A 24 -26.79 31.45 -69.92
C LYS A 24 -26.59 29.92 -69.72
N THR A 25 -26.47 29.49 -68.45
CA THR A 25 -27.58 28.93 -67.62
C THR A 25 -27.17 28.65 -66.16
N ARG A 26 -28.14 28.82 -65.25
CA ARG A 26 -28.07 28.82 -63.78
C ARG A 26 -27.37 27.61 -63.12
N HIS A 27 -26.41 27.87 -62.23
CA HIS A 27 -26.41 27.35 -60.84
C HIS A 27 -25.44 28.18 -59.96
N LYS A 28 -25.95 28.69 -58.82
CA LYS A 28 -25.22 29.50 -57.83
C LYS A 28 -24.04 28.72 -57.25
N LYS A 29 -22.82 29.25 -57.41
CA LYS A 29 -21.69 29.06 -56.50
C LYS A 29 -21.53 30.33 -55.66
N SER A 30 -21.40 30.18 -54.35
CA SER A 30 -20.64 31.13 -53.54
C SER A 30 -19.70 30.32 -52.66
N GLN A 31 -18.50 30.09 -53.19
CA GLN A 31 -17.32 29.73 -52.41
C GLN A 31 -16.98 30.92 -51.51
N ILE A 32 -17.03 30.73 -50.20
CA ILE A 32 -16.33 31.63 -49.25
C ILE A 32 -14.90 31.09 -49.17
N LYS A 33 -13.99 31.77 -49.86
CA LYS A 33 -12.55 31.58 -49.74
C LYS A 33 -12.15 32.14 -48.37
N LEU A 34 -11.57 31.33 -47.49
CA LEU A 34 -10.88 31.81 -46.29
C LEU A 34 -9.82 32.84 -46.72
N ARG A 35 -9.97 34.09 -46.27
CA ARG A 35 -8.89 35.06 -46.27
C ARG A 35 -8.01 34.71 -45.07
N ILE A 36 -6.84 34.15 -45.32
CA ILE A 36 -5.74 34.13 -44.36
C ILE A 36 -5.38 35.61 -44.16
N MET A 37 -5.51 36.12 -42.93
CA MET A 37 -5.12 37.49 -42.60
C MET A 37 -3.67 37.72 -43.02
N SER A 38 -3.40 38.84 -43.69
CA SER A 38 -2.02 39.19 -44.05
C SER A 38 -1.20 39.48 -42.79
N SER A 39 0.12 39.39 -42.88
CA SER A 39 1.03 39.77 -41.79
C SER A 39 0.81 41.22 -41.34
N GLU A 40 0.36 42.09 -42.24
CA GLU A 40 0.03 43.50 -41.96
C GLU A 40 -1.29 43.64 -41.18
N GLU A 41 -2.35 42.90 -41.53
CA GLU A 41 -3.64 42.93 -40.79
C GLU A 41 -3.51 42.33 -39.38
N THR A 42 -2.58 41.39 -39.19
CA THR A 42 -2.26 40.80 -37.89
C THR A 42 -1.39 41.75 -37.05
N GLN A 43 -0.54 42.56 -37.71
CA GLN A 43 0.21 43.63 -37.06
C GLN A 43 -0.69 44.78 -36.63
N GLU A 44 -1.66 45.21 -37.45
CA GLU A 44 -2.62 46.27 -37.09
C GLU A 44 -3.53 45.86 -35.93
N LEU A 45 -3.98 44.60 -35.87
CA LEU A 45 -4.77 44.08 -34.74
C LEU A 45 -3.95 43.92 -33.45
N ASN A 46 -2.67 43.55 -33.57
CA ASN A 46 -1.76 43.55 -32.41
C ASN A 46 -1.45 44.98 -31.96
N GLN A 47 -1.30 45.94 -32.88
CA GLN A 47 -1.13 47.36 -32.55
C GLN A 47 -2.37 47.96 -31.87
N LEU A 48 -3.58 47.60 -32.33
CA LEU A 48 -4.83 48.02 -31.70
C LEU A 48 -5.02 47.35 -30.33
N SER A 49 -4.63 46.09 -30.18
CA SER A 49 -4.62 45.36 -28.90
C SER A 49 -3.61 45.96 -27.92
N ASP A 50 -2.44 46.35 -28.42
CA ASP A 50 -1.39 47.01 -27.64
C ASP A 50 -1.85 48.42 -27.24
N GLU A 51 -2.51 49.19 -28.13
CA GLU A 51 -3.11 50.50 -27.83
C GLU A 51 -4.28 50.43 -26.83
N ILE A 52 -5.11 49.38 -26.89
CA ILE A 52 -6.17 49.13 -25.90
C ILE A 52 -5.55 48.74 -24.54
N SER A 53 -4.49 47.93 -24.55
CA SER A 53 -3.76 47.59 -23.33
C SER A 53 -3.05 48.81 -22.72
N GLU A 54 -2.50 49.71 -23.54
CA GLU A 54 -1.90 50.96 -23.10
C GLU A 54 -2.95 51.97 -22.58
N MET A 55 -4.17 51.97 -23.14
CA MET A 55 -5.30 52.75 -22.60
C MET A 55 -5.85 52.21 -21.28
N GLU A 56 -5.86 50.89 -21.06
CA GLU A 56 -6.25 50.28 -19.78
C GLU A 56 -5.19 50.49 -18.69
N ILE A 57 -3.90 50.56 -19.05
CA ILE A 57 -2.80 50.85 -18.12
C ILE A 57 -2.85 52.28 -17.55
N GLN A 58 -3.56 53.22 -18.19
CA GLN A 58 -3.71 54.60 -17.71
C GLN A 58 -4.75 54.79 -16.59
N ASN A 59 -5.65 53.83 -16.37
CA ASN A 59 -6.57 53.81 -15.22
C ASN A 59 -6.18 52.68 -14.26
N GLY A 60 -5.48 53.00 -13.16
CA GLY A 60 -5.07 51.99 -12.19
C GLY A 60 -6.27 51.23 -11.59
N LEU A 61 -6.20 49.89 -11.62
CA LEU A 61 -7.20 48.99 -11.02
C LEU A 61 -7.54 49.38 -9.58
N SER A 62 -8.83 49.40 -9.26
CA SER A 62 -9.33 49.63 -7.90
C SER A 62 -8.91 48.51 -6.95
N ALA A 63 -8.93 48.78 -5.64
CA ALA A 63 -8.57 47.78 -4.62
C ALA A 63 -9.48 46.53 -4.68
N ASP A 64 -10.75 46.70 -5.05
CA ASP A 64 -11.72 45.60 -5.17
C ASP A 64 -11.48 44.76 -6.44
N GLU A 65 -11.11 45.37 -7.57
CA GLU A 65 -10.72 44.66 -8.79
C GLU A 65 -9.42 43.87 -8.59
N LYS A 66 -8.42 44.49 -7.92
CA LYS A 66 -7.19 43.79 -7.52
C LYS A 66 -7.50 42.60 -6.62
N TYR A 67 -8.36 42.79 -5.62
CA TYR A 67 -8.78 41.72 -4.72
C TYR A 67 -9.47 40.57 -5.47
N HIS A 68 -10.36 40.87 -6.42
CA HIS A 68 -11.03 39.88 -7.25
C HIS A 68 -10.03 39.09 -8.10
N LEU A 69 -9.08 39.75 -8.78
CA LEU A 69 -8.02 39.07 -9.54
C LEU A 69 -7.15 38.17 -8.65
N ILE A 70 -6.79 38.62 -7.45
CA ILE A 70 -5.98 37.84 -6.51
C ILE A 70 -6.75 36.61 -5.99
N THR A 71 -8.07 36.70 -5.81
CA THR A 71 -8.85 35.63 -5.16
C THR A 71 -9.64 34.72 -6.10
N ARG A 72 -9.88 35.13 -7.35
CA ARG A 72 -10.62 34.30 -8.33
C ARG A 72 -9.95 32.95 -8.56
N ASN A 73 -10.75 31.90 -8.74
CA ASN A 73 -10.28 30.54 -9.04
C ASN A 73 -9.30 29.94 -7.99
N LEU A 74 -9.24 30.51 -6.78
CA LEU A 74 -8.60 29.87 -5.63
C LEU A 74 -9.60 29.00 -4.89
N GLN A 75 -9.13 27.87 -4.37
CA GLN A 75 -9.96 26.98 -3.56
C GLN A 75 -10.08 27.49 -2.11
N GLU A 76 -9.02 28.10 -1.58
CA GLU A 76 -9.00 28.62 -0.20
C GLU A 76 -8.07 29.83 -0.09
N VAL A 77 -8.45 30.78 0.77
CA VAL A 77 -7.68 31.99 1.11
C VAL A 77 -7.66 32.15 2.63
N LEU A 78 -6.47 32.12 3.22
CA LEU A 78 -6.27 32.42 4.64
C LEU A 78 -5.71 33.83 4.80
N GLY A 79 -6.32 34.64 5.68
CA GLY A 79 -5.89 36.02 5.92
C GLY A 79 -6.55 37.08 5.04
N GLU A 80 -7.75 36.82 4.51
CA GLU A 80 -8.50 37.73 3.63
C GLU A 80 -8.57 39.19 4.13
N GLN A 81 -8.87 39.38 5.41
CA GLN A 81 -8.97 40.72 5.99
C GLN A 81 -7.63 41.47 5.94
N LYS A 82 -6.50 40.76 6.14
CA LYS A 82 -5.17 41.35 6.04
C LYS A 82 -4.84 41.71 4.59
N LEU A 83 -5.23 40.87 3.63
CA LEU A 83 -5.08 41.15 2.20
C LEU A 83 -5.81 42.44 1.79
N LYS A 84 -7.07 42.59 2.19
CA LYS A 84 -7.87 43.80 1.93
C LYS A 84 -7.27 45.07 2.55
N THR A 85 -6.66 44.97 3.72
CA THR A 85 -5.97 46.11 4.36
C THR A 85 -4.72 46.50 3.58
N ILE A 86 -3.87 45.53 3.21
CA ILE A 86 -2.62 45.81 2.47
C ILE A 86 -2.93 46.45 1.12
N LEU A 87 -3.92 45.93 0.38
CA LEU A 87 -4.32 46.45 -0.94
C LEU A 87 -4.76 47.92 -0.93
N LYS A 88 -5.18 48.46 0.22
CA LYS A 88 -5.52 49.89 0.36
C LYS A 88 -4.28 50.78 0.55
N GLU A 89 -3.19 50.22 1.03
CA GLU A 89 -1.97 50.95 1.37
C GLU A 89 -0.87 50.82 0.31
N ARG A 90 -0.68 49.62 -0.25
CA ARG A 90 0.37 49.30 -1.22
C ARG A 90 0.12 48.00 -1.98
N ASP A 91 0.96 47.71 -2.98
CA ASP A 91 0.97 46.43 -3.67
C ASP A 91 1.44 45.28 -2.75
N VAL A 92 0.83 44.11 -2.94
CA VAL A 92 1.08 42.89 -2.15
C VAL A 92 2.30 42.16 -2.71
N LYS A 93 3.16 41.66 -1.81
CA LYS A 93 4.30 40.80 -2.16
C LYS A 93 3.95 39.34 -1.95
N ILE A 94 4.04 38.54 -3.01
CA ILE A 94 3.64 37.13 -3.01
C ILE A 94 4.84 36.28 -3.41
N TYR A 95 5.05 35.12 -2.78
CA TYR A 95 5.95 34.11 -3.35
C TYR A 95 5.25 32.81 -3.71
N TRP A 96 5.82 32.14 -4.70
CA TRP A 96 5.50 30.78 -5.09
C TRP A 96 6.79 29.96 -5.15
N GLY A 97 6.82 28.85 -4.41
CA GLY A 97 7.97 27.94 -4.36
C GLY A 97 7.80 26.75 -5.29
N THR A 98 8.84 26.39 -6.04
CA THR A 98 8.87 25.16 -6.83
C THR A 98 10.19 24.43 -6.67
N ALA A 99 10.12 23.13 -6.35
CA ALA A 99 11.29 22.26 -6.25
C ALA A 99 11.75 21.84 -7.66
N THR A 100 13.04 22.00 -7.95
CA THR A 100 13.63 21.74 -9.27
C THR A 100 13.97 20.26 -9.48
N THR A 101 12.98 19.39 -9.32
CA THR A 101 13.12 17.93 -9.42
C THR A 101 12.81 17.41 -10.84
N GLY A 102 11.54 17.19 -11.17
CA GLY A 102 11.07 16.68 -12.47
C GLY A 102 11.09 17.75 -13.57
N LYS A 103 10.75 17.37 -14.81
CA LYS A 103 10.48 18.37 -15.87
C LYS A 103 9.11 19.00 -15.65
N PRO A 104 8.96 20.35 -15.72
CA PRO A 104 7.66 21.00 -15.82
C PRO A 104 6.85 20.47 -17.00
N HIS A 105 5.56 20.24 -16.76
CA HIS A 105 4.59 19.72 -17.73
C HIS A 105 3.38 20.66 -17.82
N VAL A 106 2.41 20.35 -18.68
CA VAL A 106 1.26 21.23 -18.95
C VAL A 106 0.49 21.68 -17.70
N ALA A 107 0.37 20.86 -16.66
CA ALA A 107 -0.30 21.29 -15.41
C ALA A 107 0.36 22.47 -14.69
N TYR A 108 1.62 22.80 -15.00
CA TYR A 108 2.24 24.03 -14.48
C TYR A 108 1.52 25.29 -14.99
N PHE A 109 0.70 25.21 -16.05
CA PHE A 109 -0.15 26.33 -16.44
C PHE A 109 -1.18 26.71 -15.37
N VAL A 110 -1.59 25.79 -14.48
CA VAL A 110 -2.52 26.10 -13.39
C VAL A 110 -1.96 27.15 -12.41
N PRO A 111 -0.75 26.98 -11.83
CA PRO A 111 -0.13 28.06 -11.06
C PRO A 111 0.33 29.23 -11.94
N MET A 112 0.72 29.03 -13.21
CA MET A 112 1.16 30.15 -14.06
C MET A 112 0.03 31.10 -14.44
N THR A 113 -1.19 30.62 -14.70
CA THR A 113 -2.36 31.49 -14.93
C THR A 113 -2.69 32.31 -13.69
N LYS A 114 -2.52 31.74 -12.50
CA LYS A 114 -2.71 32.48 -11.25
C LYS A 114 -1.61 33.51 -10.98
N ILE A 115 -0.35 33.17 -11.28
CA ILE A 115 0.76 34.14 -11.22
C ILE A 115 0.55 35.28 -12.21
N ALA A 116 0.04 34.98 -13.40
CA ALA A 116 -0.38 35.98 -14.38
C ALA A 116 -1.44 36.94 -13.80
N ASP A 117 -2.43 36.43 -13.06
CA ASP A 117 -3.41 37.27 -12.37
C ASP A 117 -2.79 38.15 -11.29
N PHE A 118 -1.84 37.63 -10.51
CA PHE A 118 -1.13 38.43 -9.50
C PHE A 118 -0.34 39.57 -10.13
N LEU A 119 0.36 39.31 -11.24
CA LEU A 119 1.11 40.32 -11.98
C LEU A 119 0.18 41.37 -12.59
N ARG A 120 -0.96 40.97 -13.17
CA ARG A 120 -2.00 41.90 -13.68
C ARG A 120 -2.62 42.75 -12.56
N ALA A 121 -2.83 42.18 -11.38
CA ALA A 121 -3.27 42.91 -10.18
C ALA A 121 -2.19 43.88 -9.64
N GLY A 122 -0.99 43.86 -10.21
CA GLY A 122 0.13 44.70 -9.83
C GLY A 122 0.95 44.18 -8.64
N CYS A 123 0.76 42.93 -8.22
CA CYS A 123 1.54 42.33 -7.13
C CYS A 123 3.01 42.16 -7.51
N GLU A 124 3.91 42.25 -6.52
CA GLU A 124 5.29 41.80 -6.68
C GLU A 124 5.36 40.29 -6.45
N VAL A 125 5.70 39.53 -7.49
CA VAL A 125 5.74 38.06 -7.41
C VAL A 125 7.18 37.58 -7.35
N THR A 126 7.51 36.77 -6.34
CA THR A 126 8.80 36.09 -6.20
C THR A 126 8.64 34.61 -6.47
N ILE A 127 9.36 34.09 -7.46
CA ILE A 127 9.45 32.66 -7.72
C ILE A 127 10.70 32.12 -7.03
N LEU A 128 10.48 31.28 -6.02
CA LEU A 128 11.54 30.60 -5.28
C LEU A 128 11.86 29.27 -5.96
N PHE A 129 13.07 29.13 -6.49
CA PHE A 129 13.63 27.85 -6.86
C PHE A 129 14.16 27.17 -5.60
N ALA A 130 13.35 26.27 -5.05
CA ALA A 130 13.62 25.54 -3.82
C ALA A 130 14.62 24.39 -4.10
N ASP A 131 15.84 24.74 -4.49
CA ASP A 131 16.87 23.80 -4.93
C ASP A 131 17.46 22.99 -3.78
N LEU A 132 17.64 23.61 -2.61
CA LEU A 132 17.99 22.89 -1.38
C LEU A 132 16.89 21.89 -0.98
N HIS A 133 15.62 22.29 -1.08
CA HIS A 133 14.48 21.41 -0.85
C HIS A 133 14.44 20.24 -1.84
N ALA A 134 14.73 20.49 -3.12
CA ALA A 134 14.81 19.46 -4.16
C ALA A 134 15.92 18.42 -3.91
N TYR A 135 17.02 18.82 -3.27
CA TYR A 135 18.06 17.89 -2.81
C TYR A 135 17.60 17.06 -1.61
N LEU A 136 16.96 17.72 -0.64
CA LEU A 136 16.49 17.12 0.62
C LEU A 136 15.33 16.13 0.41
N ASP A 137 14.58 16.25 -0.69
CA ASP A 137 13.58 15.28 -1.14
C ASP A 137 14.24 14.03 -1.76
N ASN A 138 14.78 13.18 -0.89
CA ASN A 138 15.33 11.85 -1.19
C ASN A 138 16.38 11.83 -2.32
N MET A 139 17.19 12.89 -2.46
CA MET A 139 18.20 13.03 -3.51
C MET A 139 17.69 12.85 -4.95
N LYS A 140 16.42 13.18 -5.23
CA LYS A 140 15.85 13.15 -6.60
C LYS A 140 16.64 14.02 -7.60
N ALA A 141 17.41 14.97 -7.11
CA ALA A 141 18.26 15.86 -7.89
C ALA A 141 19.68 15.92 -7.30
N PRO A 142 20.68 15.26 -7.90
CA PRO A 142 22.09 15.43 -7.53
C PRO A 142 22.52 16.90 -7.57
N TRP A 143 23.43 17.28 -6.67
CA TRP A 143 23.88 18.67 -6.50
C TRP A 143 24.42 19.31 -7.79
N ASP A 144 25.10 18.51 -8.62
CA ASP A 144 25.67 18.96 -9.90
C ASP A 144 24.59 19.29 -10.95
N LEU A 145 23.42 18.62 -10.87
CA LEU A 145 22.30 18.84 -11.80
C LEU A 145 21.40 20.00 -11.37
N LEU A 146 21.29 20.28 -10.07
CA LEU A 146 20.43 21.35 -9.54
C LEU A 146 20.71 22.70 -10.19
N LYS A 147 21.99 23.05 -10.37
CA LYS A 147 22.39 24.32 -11.01
C LYS A 147 21.83 24.46 -12.43
N GLN A 148 21.82 23.37 -13.20
CA GLN A 148 21.29 23.38 -14.57
C GLN A 148 19.76 23.37 -14.56
N ARG A 149 19.14 22.63 -13.63
CA ARG A 149 17.67 22.60 -13.49
C ARG A 149 17.10 23.95 -13.07
N VAL A 150 17.73 24.67 -12.15
CA VAL A 150 17.33 26.05 -11.79
C VAL A 150 17.31 26.95 -13.01
N LYS A 151 18.38 26.93 -13.81
CA LYS A 151 18.45 27.70 -15.06
C LYS A 151 17.35 27.29 -16.04
N TYR A 152 17.13 25.99 -16.22
CA TYR A 152 16.07 25.48 -17.09
C TYR A 152 14.68 25.94 -16.64
N TYR A 153 14.36 25.79 -15.36
CA TYR A 153 13.09 26.24 -14.78
C TYR A 153 12.86 27.74 -14.98
N GLU A 154 13.89 28.56 -14.77
CA GLU A 154 13.82 30.01 -15.01
C GLU A 154 13.45 30.34 -16.45
N HIS A 155 14.07 29.67 -17.43
CA HIS A 155 13.77 29.91 -18.85
C HIS A 155 12.38 29.39 -19.22
N VAL A 156 11.99 28.20 -18.75
CA VAL A 156 10.67 27.62 -19.01
C VAL A 156 9.56 28.49 -18.43
N ILE A 157 9.68 28.91 -17.17
CA ILE A 157 8.65 29.73 -16.52
C ILE A 157 8.52 31.09 -17.20
N LYS A 158 9.64 31.73 -17.58
CA LYS A 158 9.58 32.96 -18.39
C LYS A 158 8.87 32.73 -19.72
N ALA A 159 9.17 31.63 -20.42
CA ALA A 159 8.51 31.28 -21.68
C ALA A 159 6.99 31.06 -21.49
N MET A 160 6.59 30.38 -20.43
CA MET A 160 5.19 30.17 -20.08
C MET A 160 4.48 31.50 -19.79
N LEU A 161 5.05 32.38 -18.97
CA LEU A 161 4.43 33.66 -18.66
C LEU A 161 4.38 34.62 -19.87
N LYS A 162 5.38 34.58 -20.75
CA LYS A 162 5.34 35.28 -22.04
C LYS A 162 4.20 34.76 -22.93
N SER A 163 3.98 33.44 -22.97
CA SER A 163 2.85 32.85 -23.72
C SER A 163 1.47 33.26 -23.19
N LEU A 164 1.41 33.74 -21.95
CA LEU A 164 0.20 34.27 -21.31
C LEU A 164 0.04 35.80 -21.47
N SER A 165 0.96 36.45 -22.20
CA SER A 165 0.98 37.90 -22.46
C SER A 165 0.89 38.75 -21.19
N VAL A 166 1.80 38.53 -20.24
CA VAL A 166 1.82 39.27 -18.96
C VAL A 166 3.13 40.05 -18.78
N PRO A 167 3.07 41.30 -18.28
CA PRO A 167 4.26 42.09 -17.96
C PRO A 167 5.08 41.41 -16.85
N LEU A 168 6.40 41.34 -17.05
CA LEU A 168 7.32 40.64 -16.15
C LEU A 168 8.11 41.59 -15.25
N GLU A 169 7.86 42.91 -15.26
CA GLU A 169 8.69 43.87 -14.52
C GLU A 169 8.66 43.64 -12.99
N LYS A 170 7.53 43.17 -12.47
CA LYS A 170 7.33 42.87 -11.04
C LYS A 170 7.62 41.40 -10.67
N LEU A 171 8.17 40.61 -11.59
CA LEU A 171 8.56 39.22 -11.37
C LEU A 171 10.02 39.10 -10.94
N LYS A 172 10.29 38.44 -9.81
CA LYS A 172 11.63 38.20 -9.28
C LYS A 172 11.88 36.69 -9.17
N PHE A 173 13.09 36.26 -9.50
CA PHE A 173 13.53 34.89 -9.29
C PHE A 173 14.55 34.85 -8.15
N VAL A 174 14.36 33.93 -7.21
CA VAL A 174 15.26 33.73 -6.07
C VAL A 174 15.61 32.26 -5.97
N LYS A 175 16.87 31.96 -5.69
CA LYS A 175 17.34 30.59 -5.48
C LYS A 175 17.46 30.31 -3.98
N GLY A 176 16.94 29.17 -3.52
CA GLY A 176 16.91 28.82 -2.10
C GLY A 176 18.29 28.88 -1.44
N THR A 177 19.32 28.31 -2.08
CA THR A 177 20.69 28.35 -1.54
C THR A 177 21.26 29.75 -1.31
N ASP A 178 20.71 30.80 -1.92
CA ASP A 178 21.25 32.15 -1.82
C ASP A 178 21.05 32.76 -0.41
N TYR A 179 20.02 32.34 0.33
CA TYR A 179 19.76 32.80 1.70
C TYR A 179 19.62 31.67 2.72
N GLN A 180 19.21 30.47 2.31
CA GLN A 180 18.97 29.34 3.23
C GLN A 180 20.25 28.79 3.87
N LEU A 181 21.42 29.19 3.38
CA LEU A 181 22.73 28.86 3.96
C LEU A 181 23.28 29.97 4.88
N SER A 182 22.54 31.07 5.06
CA SER A 182 22.96 32.17 5.94
C SER A 182 22.96 31.73 7.41
N ARG A 183 23.76 32.43 8.21
CA ARG A 183 23.87 32.18 9.65
C ARG A 183 22.51 32.37 10.34
N GLU A 184 21.81 33.44 9.97
CA GLU A 184 20.52 33.83 10.54
C GLU A 184 19.48 32.74 10.27
N TYR A 185 19.34 32.34 9.00
CA TYR A 185 18.39 31.30 8.59
C TYR A 185 18.68 29.98 9.31
N THR A 186 19.94 29.55 9.34
CA THR A 186 20.36 28.31 10.00
C THR A 186 20.02 28.31 11.49
N LEU A 187 20.20 29.45 12.17
CA LEU A 187 19.83 29.57 13.59
C LEU A 187 18.33 29.44 13.81
N ASP A 188 17.50 30.01 12.93
CA ASP A 188 16.05 29.88 13.05
C ASP A 188 15.55 28.48 12.69
N VAL A 189 16.22 27.77 11.76
CA VAL A 189 15.97 26.34 11.55
C VAL A 189 16.23 25.54 12.82
N TYR A 190 17.33 25.80 13.55
CA TYR A 190 17.59 25.13 14.82
C TYR A 190 16.59 25.49 15.92
N LYS A 191 16.21 26.78 16.03
CA LYS A 191 15.16 27.19 16.98
C LYS A 191 13.84 26.48 16.65
N MET A 192 13.43 26.50 15.39
CA MET A 192 12.23 25.81 14.93
C MET A 192 12.30 24.30 15.21
N SER A 193 13.43 23.65 14.96
CA SER A 193 13.65 22.23 15.25
C SER A 193 13.60 21.90 16.75
N SER A 194 13.90 22.86 17.63
CA SER A 194 13.82 22.68 19.08
C SER A 194 12.39 22.76 19.65
N MET A 195 11.44 23.28 18.87
CA MET A 195 10.08 23.56 19.34
C MET A 195 8.99 22.80 18.56
N VAL A 196 9.31 22.34 17.35
CA VAL A 196 8.44 21.53 16.52
C VAL A 196 8.55 20.06 16.94
N THR A 197 7.41 19.43 17.20
CA THR A 197 7.36 17.99 17.52
C THR A 197 7.46 17.16 16.24
N ASP A 198 7.97 15.93 16.35
CA ASP A 198 7.97 14.96 15.22
C ASP A 198 6.56 14.80 14.63
N HIS A 199 5.55 14.68 15.49
CA HIS A 199 4.14 14.62 15.09
C HIS A 199 3.74 15.82 14.21
N ASP A 200 4.03 17.04 14.63
CA ASP A 200 3.63 18.25 13.90
C ASP A 200 4.39 18.40 12.58
N ALA A 201 5.69 18.05 12.55
CA ALA A 201 6.47 18.00 11.33
C ALA A 201 5.94 16.97 10.33
N ARG A 202 5.68 15.73 10.77
CA ARG A 202 5.10 14.66 9.92
C ARG A 202 3.73 15.06 9.39
N LYS A 203 2.88 15.61 10.27
CA LYS A 203 1.54 16.07 9.88
C LYS A 203 1.63 17.17 8.82
N ALA A 204 2.49 18.16 9.01
CA ALA A 204 2.66 19.25 8.06
C ALA A 204 3.18 18.76 6.70
N GLY A 205 4.12 17.81 6.68
CA GLY A 205 4.72 17.26 5.47
C GLY A 205 3.95 16.14 4.78
N ALA A 206 2.86 15.61 5.35
CA ALA A 206 2.23 14.35 4.93
C ALA A 206 1.78 14.29 3.46
N GLU A 207 1.35 15.41 2.88
CA GLU A 207 0.83 15.48 1.50
C GLU A 207 1.89 15.92 0.49
N VAL A 208 3.04 16.43 0.96
CA VAL A 208 4.09 17.05 0.15
C VAL A 208 5.36 16.19 0.10
N VAL A 209 5.67 15.49 1.20
CA VAL A 209 6.83 14.61 1.34
C VAL A 209 6.37 13.17 1.51
N LYS A 210 7.01 12.24 0.79
CA LYS A 210 6.74 10.80 0.91
C LYS A 210 6.93 10.36 2.36
N GLN A 211 5.83 9.94 2.99
CA GLN A 211 5.88 9.36 4.33
C GLN A 211 6.30 7.91 4.22
N VAL A 212 7.29 7.53 5.03
CA VAL A 212 7.74 6.15 5.24
C VAL A 212 7.82 5.94 6.75
N GLU A 213 7.80 4.69 7.19
CA GLU A 213 7.78 4.32 8.61
C GLU A 213 8.96 4.98 9.38
N HIS A 214 10.15 4.94 8.79
CA HIS A 214 11.35 5.63 9.24
C HIS A 214 11.76 6.75 8.27
N PRO A 215 11.14 7.95 8.33
CA PRO A 215 11.45 9.02 7.41
C PRO A 215 12.86 9.54 7.66
N LEU A 216 13.56 9.85 6.58
CA LEU A 216 14.81 10.61 6.67
C LEU A 216 14.52 11.96 7.32
N LEU A 217 15.46 12.46 8.12
CA LEU A 217 15.35 13.75 8.80
C LEU A 217 15.03 14.89 7.82
N SER A 218 15.49 14.80 6.57
CA SER A 218 15.21 15.76 5.53
C SER A 218 13.70 15.97 5.27
N GLY A 219 12.90 14.92 5.38
CA GLY A 219 11.45 15.01 5.24
C GLY A 219 10.75 15.68 6.42
N LEU A 220 11.33 15.55 7.63
CA LEU A 220 10.82 16.21 8.83
C LEU A 220 11.20 17.68 8.91
N LEU A 221 12.35 18.06 8.32
CA LEU A 221 12.79 19.46 8.27
C LEU A 221 12.03 20.29 7.23
N TYR A 222 11.52 19.65 6.17
CA TYR A 222 10.92 20.33 5.01
C TYR A 222 9.84 21.36 5.38
N PRO A 223 8.84 21.06 6.23
CA PRO A 223 7.79 22.05 6.56
C PRO A 223 8.35 23.29 7.26
N GLY A 224 9.39 23.12 8.08
CA GLY A 224 10.05 24.23 8.76
C GLY A 224 10.83 25.12 7.82
N LEU A 225 11.50 24.53 6.82
CA LEU A 225 12.21 25.28 5.79
C LEU A 225 11.24 26.13 4.95
N GLN A 226 10.14 25.53 4.48
CA GLN A 226 9.12 26.25 3.71
C GLN A 226 8.43 27.35 4.55
N ALA A 227 8.19 27.13 5.84
CA ALA A 227 7.62 28.16 6.71
C ALA A 227 8.57 29.37 6.86
N LEU A 228 9.87 29.14 7.00
CA LEU A 228 10.86 30.21 7.14
C LEU A 228 11.05 31.02 5.86
N ASP A 229 10.77 30.45 4.68
CA ASP A 229 10.85 31.15 3.40
C ASP A 229 9.97 32.41 3.37
N GLU A 230 8.80 32.37 4.04
CA GLU A 230 7.90 33.53 4.19
C GLU A 230 8.58 34.77 4.79
N GLU A 231 9.41 34.56 5.81
CA GLU A 231 10.08 35.65 6.51
C GLU A 231 11.30 36.14 5.72
N TYR A 232 12.14 35.21 5.25
CA TYR A 232 13.41 35.53 4.61
C TYR A 232 13.25 36.12 3.21
N LEU A 233 12.16 35.80 2.51
CA LEU A 233 11.77 36.46 1.25
C LEU A 233 11.05 37.80 1.47
N LYS A 234 10.70 38.14 2.72
CA LYS A 234 10.02 39.39 3.10
C LYS A 234 8.71 39.62 2.32
N VAL A 235 7.92 38.56 2.21
CA VAL A 235 6.63 38.57 1.51
C VAL A 235 5.45 38.80 2.44
N ASP A 236 4.32 39.20 1.87
CA ASP A 236 3.03 39.34 2.57
C ASP A 236 2.19 38.07 2.47
N ALA A 237 2.32 37.34 1.35
CA ALA A 237 1.56 36.13 1.07
C ALA A 237 2.42 35.02 0.46
N GLN A 238 2.02 33.78 0.73
CA GLN A 238 2.51 32.57 0.05
C GLN A 238 1.40 32.00 -0.84
N PHE A 239 1.77 31.61 -2.06
CA PHE A 239 0.92 30.90 -3.00
C PHE A 239 1.41 29.46 -3.17
N GLY A 240 0.48 28.50 -3.15
CA GLY A 240 0.74 27.08 -3.44
C GLY A 240 -0.55 26.28 -3.61
N GLY A 241 -0.43 24.95 -3.71
CA GLY A 241 -1.59 24.07 -3.82
C GLY A 241 -2.26 23.79 -2.48
N VAL A 242 -3.51 23.32 -2.52
CA VAL A 242 -4.22 22.85 -1.30
C VAL A 242 -3.54 21.65 -0.63
N ASP A 243 -2.71 20.91 -1.35
CA ASP A 243 -1.84 19.86 -0.79
C ASP A 243 -0.77 20.42 0.18
N GLN A 244 -0.47 21.72 0.10
CA GLN A 244 0.45 22.42 1.01
C GLN A 244 -0.28 23.07 2.20
N ARG A 245 -1.60 22.94 2.29
CA ARG A 245 -2.43 23.57 3.34
C ARG A 245 -1.91 23.29 4.75
N LYS A 246 -1.47 22.05 5.01
CA LYS A 246 -0.95 21.66 6.32
C LYS A 246 0.34 22.42 6.67
N ILE A 247 1.21 22.68 5.70
CA ILE A 247 2.42 23.49 5.87
C ILE A 247 2.05 24.96 6.15
N PHE A 248 1.04 25.50 5.47
CA PHE A 248 0.56 26.86 5.72
C PHE A 248 0.01 27.04 7.14
N THR A 249 -0.82 26.11 7.61
CA THR A 249 -1.31 26.12 8.99
C THR A 249 -0.20 25.91 10.02
N PHE A 250 0.83 25.14 9.66
CA PHE A 250 2.03 24.96 10.47
C PHE A 250 2.82 26.27 10.59
N ALA A 251 3.00 27.02 9.50
CA ALA A 251 3.64 28.33 9.49
C ALA A 251 2.86 29.34 10.37
N GLU A 252 1.52 29.38 10.26
CA GLU A 252 0.67 30.23 11.11
C GLU A 252 0.82 29.94 12.61
N LYS A 253 1.07 28.68 12.97
CA LYS A 253 1.27 28.24 14.35
C LYS A 253 2.67 28.59 14.85
N TYR A 254 3.71 28.27 14.10
CA TYR A 254 5.09 28.29 14.59
C TYR A 254 5.84 29.61 14.34
N LEU A 255 5.59 30.33 13.25
CA LEU A 255 6.27 31.60 12.98
C LEU A 255 6.09 32.66 14.09
N PRO A 256 4.90 32.82 14.72
CA PRO A 256 4.73 33.75 15.83
C PRO A 256 5.59 33.46 17.05
N HIS A 257 5.95 32.19 17.29
CA HIS A 257 6.81 31.82 18.42
C HIS A 257 8.28 32.21 18.19
N LEU A 258 8.68 32.40 16.93
CA LEU A 258 9.98 32.97 16.56
C LEU A 258 9.96 34.50 16.51
N GLY A 259 8.80 35.13 16.80
CA GLY A 259 8.61 36.58 16.75
C GLY A 259 8.23 37.12 15.37
N TYR A 260 7.90 36.25 14.41
CA TYR A 260 7.53 36.66 13.05
C TYR A 260 6.02 36.82 12.87
N THR A 261 5.63 37.69 11.93
CA THR A 261 4.20 37.94 11.67
C THR A 261 3.56 36.84 10.81
N LYS A 262 2.28 36.55 11.04
CA LYS A 262 1.53 35.61 10.18
C LYS A 262 1.38 36.15 8.76
N ARG A 263 1.56 35.30 7.74
CA ARG A 263 1.36 35.67 6.33
C ARG A 263 0.00 35.24 5.82
N ILE A 264 -0.35 35.72 4.63
CA ILE A 264 -1.55 35.34 3.89
C ILE A 264 -1.24 34.07 3.09
N HIS A 265 -2.13 33.09 3.05
CA HIS A 265 -1.94 31.88 2.25
C HIS A 265 -3.02 31.76 1.17
N LEU A 266 -2.59 31.62 -0.08
CA LEU A 266 -3.43 31.53 -1.27
C LEU A 266 -3.30 30.13 -1.86
N MET A 267 -4.41 29.41 -2.00
CA MET A 267 -4.38 27.98 -2.36
C MET A 267 -5.11 27.69 -3.67
N ASN A 268 -4.40 27.16 -4.68
CA ASN A 268 -5.04 26.71 -5.92
C ASN A 268 -5.64 25.30 -5.77
N PRO A 269 -6.71 24.99 -6.52
CA PRO A 269 -7.27 23.64 -6.55
C PRO A 269 -6.32 22.62 -7.18
N MET A 270 -6.49 21.35 -6.78
CA MET A 270 -5.80 20.22 -7.42
C MET A 270 -6.50 19.85 -8.73
N VAL A 271 -5.73 19.74 -9.80
CA VAL A 271 -6.24 19.34 -11.12
C VAL A 271 -5.91 17.87 -11.37
N PRO A 272 -6.90 17.01 -11.69
CA PRO A 272 -6.67 15.61 -12.02
C PRO A 272 -5.82 15.47 -13.28
N GLY A 273 -5.09 14.37 -13.37
CA GLY A 273 -4.30 14.05 -14.55
C GLY A 273 -5.15 13.65 -15.76
N LEU A 274 -4.50 13.61 -16.91
CA LEU A 274 -5.16 13.31 -18.18
C LEU A 274 -5.71 11.88 -18.25
N THR A 275 -5.28 10.99 -17.36
CA THR A 275 -5.72 9.59 -17.25
C THR A 275 -6.68 9.36 -16.07
N GLY A 276 -7.15 10.41 -15.39
CA GLY A 276 -8.07 10.33 -14.24
C GLY A 276 -7.40 10.32 -12.87
N THR A 277 -6.14 9.88 -12.77
CA THR A 277 -5.32 9.91 -11.54
C THR A 277 -4.37 11.10 -11.50
N LYS A 278 -3.65 11.34 -10.38
CA LYS A 278 -2.67 12.44 -10.23
C LYS A 278 -1.57 12.33 -11.31
N MET A 279 -1.27 13.43 -12.02
CA MET A 279 -0.19 13.48 -13.01
C MET A 279 1.17 13.17 -12.36
N SER A 280 1.76 12.02 -12.70
CA SER A 280 3.07 11.59 -12.21
C SER A 280 4.17 12.12 -13.12
N SER A 281 5.22 12.71 -12.55
CA SER A 281 6.40 13.13 -13.32
C SER A 281 7.26 11.95 -13.81
N SER A 282 7.01 10.74 -13.29
CA SER A 282 7.78 9.51 -13.57
C SER A 282 7.21 8.66 -14.72
N GLU A 283 6.01 8.96 -15.21
CA GLU A 283 5.35 8.23 -16.28
C GLU A 283 5.21 9.13 -17.51
N ASP A 284 5.80 8.75 -18.64
CA ASP A 284 5.86 9.60 -19.83
C ASP A 284 4.53 9.69 -20.59
N ASP A 285 3.66 8.69 -20.44
CA ASP A 285 2.34 8.62 -21.09
C ASP A 285 1.23 9.30 -20.27
N SER A 286 1.41 9.52 -18.96
CA SER A 286 0.39 10.18 -18.11
C SER A 286 0.51 11.71 -18.05
N LYS A 287 1.53 12.30 -18.70
CA LYS A 287 1.79 13.76 -18.75
C LYS A 287 2.00 14.28 -20.17
N ILE A 288 1.66 15.55 -20.41
CA ILE A 288 2.08 16.30 -21.62
C ILE A 288 3.29 17.17 -21.25
N ASP A 289 4.43 16.90 -21.89
CA ASP A 289 5.64 17.74 -21.74
C ASP A 289 5.44 19.04 -22.52
N LEU A 290 5.98 20.15 -22.00
CA LEU A 290 5.89 21.46 -22.65
C LEU A 290 6.57 21.48 -24.02
N LEU A 291 7.54 20.58 -24.24
CA LEU A 291 8.29 20.45 -25.47
C LEU A 291 7.80 19.30 -26.39
N ASP A 292 6.70 18.61 -26.04
CA ASP A 292 6.11 17.58 -26.90
C ASP A 292 5.72 18.18 -28.26
N SER A 293 5.98 17.49 -29.36
CA SER A 293 5.53 17.90 -30.70
C SER A 293 4.00 17.84 -30.85
N ALA A 294 3.44 18.54 -31.85
CA ALA A 294 2.00 18.48 -32.14
C ALA A 294 1.49 17.03 -32.37
N ALA A 295 2.30 16.17 -33.00
CA ALA A 295 1.97 14.76 -33.22
C ALA A 295 1.93 13.96 -31.90
N GLN A 296 2.88 14.20 -30.99
CA GLN A 296 2.90 13.56 -29.67
C GLN A 296 1.72 14.02 -28.81
N LEU A 297 1.41 15.32 -28.83
CA LEU A 297 0.24 15.89 -28.15
C LEU A 297 -1.05 15.23 -28.63
N LYS A 298 -1.26 15.13 -29.95
CA LYS A 298 -2.43 14.47 -30.54
C LYS A 298 -2.60 13.02 -30.08
N LYS A 299 -1.49 12.26 -30.03
CA LYS A 299 -1.49 10.88 -29.53
C LYS A 299 -1.95 10.82 -28.07
N LYS A 300 -1.36 11.66 -27.21
CA LYS A 300 -1.68 11.72 -25.77
C LYS A 300 -3.13 12.19 -25.52
N MET A 301 -3.63 13.15 -26.31
CA MET A 301 -5.03 13.59 -26.23
C MET A 301 -6.04 12.53 -26.63
N LYS A 302 -5.69 11.67 -27.60
CA LYS A 302 -6.53 10.52 -27.93
C LYS A 302 -6.65 9.54 -26.77
N GLN A 303 -5.55 9.32 -26.03
CA GLN A 303 -5.46 8.38 -24.90
C GLN A 303 -6.00 8.94 -23.58
N ALA A 304 -6.21 10.25 -23.46
CA ALA A 304 -6.72 10.86 -22.24
C ALA A 304 -8.12 10.34 -21.88
N PHE A 305 -8.36 10.15 -20.59
CA PHE A 305 -9.65 9.75 -20.03
C PHE A 305 -10.67 10.88 -20.22
N CYS A 306 -11.77 10.58 -20.91
CA CYS A 306 -12.87 11.53 -21.16
C CYS A 306 -14.08 10.72 -21.67
N GLU A 307 -14.98 10.38 -20.76
CA GLU A 307 -16.21 9.63 -21.08
C GLU A 307 -17.38 10.61 -21.31
N PRO A 308 -18.32 10.30 -22.23
CA PRO A 308 -19.52 11.12 -22.42
C PRO A 308 -20.29 11.30 -21.11
N GLY A 309 -20.73 12.53 -20.80
CA GLY A 309 -21.50 12.83 -19.59
C GLY A 309 -20.71 12.80 -18.28
N ASN A 310 -19.46 12.32 -18.25
CA ASN A 310 -18.68 12.19 -17.02
C ASN A 310 -17.87 13.46 -16.70
N ILE A 311 -18.36 14.22 -15.73
CA ILE A 311 -17.70 15.44 -15.22
C ILE A 311 -16.72 15.16 -14.05
N LYS A 312 -16.73 13.95 -13.47
CA LYS A 312 -15.88 13.61 -12.32
C LYS A 312 -14.54 13.04 -12.80
N GLU A 313 -13.45 13.47 -12.16
CA GLU A 313 -12.08 13.02 -12.47
C GLU A 313 -11.66 13.25 -13.94
N ASN A 314 -12.31 14.20 -14.62
CA ASN A 314 -12.05 14.51 -16.01
C ASN A 314 -10.97 15.58 -16.15
N GLY A 315 -9.73 15.15 -16.37
CA GLY A 315 -8.56 16.02 -16.52
C GLY A 315 -8.68 17.06 -17.65
N ILE A 316 -9.46 16.77 -18.69
CA ILE A 316 -9.65 17.70 -19.82
C ILE A 316 -10.57 18.85 -19.42
N LEU A 317 -11.71 18.56 -18.80
CA LEU A 317 -12.65 19.57 -18.32
C LEU A 317 -11.99 20.45 -17.24
N SER A 318 -11.30 19.83 -16.28
CA SER A 318 -10.61 20.58 -15.22
C SER A 318 -9.51 21.49 -15.76
N PHE A 319 -8.76 21.05 -16.79
CA PHE A 319 -7.79 21.91 -17.47
C PHE A 319 -8.47 23.06 -18.22
N CYS A 320 -9.61 22.82 -18.86
CA CYS A 320 -10.40 23.89 -19.49
C CYS A 320 -10.81 24.93 -18.44
N GLN A 321 -11.39 24.50 -17.32
CA GLN A 321 -11.87 25.38 -16.24
C GLN A 321 -10.76 26.26 -15.66
N HIS A 322 -9.65 25.63 -15.24
CA HIS A 322 -8.63 26.32 -14.44
C HIS A 322 -7.52 26.98 -15.26
N VAL A 323 -7.36 26.60 -16.54
CA VAL A 323 -6.35 27.18 -17.42
C VAL A 323 -7.02 27.92 -18.57
N LEU A 324 -7.71 27.23 -19.47
CA LEU A 324 -8.16 27.83 -20.73
C LEU A 324 -9.14 28.98 -20.53
N PHE A 325 -10.24 28.76 -19.82
CA PHE A 325 -11.26 29.80 -19.57
C PHE A 325 -10.75 30.97 -18.71
N GLN A 326 -9.51 30.90 -18.20
CA GLN A 326 -8.87 32.00 -17.46
C GLN A 326 -7.97 32.86 -18.36
N LEU A 327 -7.77 32.47 -19.62
CA LEU A 327 -6.95 33.21 -20.58
C LEU A 327 -7.73 34.38 -21.18
N PRO A 328 -7.12 35.56 -21.37
CA PRO A 328 -7.77 36.69 -22.05
C PRO A 328 -8.26 36.35 -23.47
N VAL A 329 -7.55 35.47 -24.17
CA VAL A 329 -7.93 35.01 -25.53
C VAL A 329 -9.30 34.31 -25.56
N MET A 330 -9.80 33.83 -24.42
CA MET A 330 -11.13 33.23 -24.31
C MET A 330 -12.27 34.24 -24.11
N GLU A 331 -12.00 35.55 -24.11
CA GLU A 331 -13.06 36.57 -24.12
C GLU A 331 -13.97 36.49 -25.35
N ASN A 332 -13.47 35.91 -26.46
CA ASN A 332 -14.26 35.62 -27.66
C ASN A 332 -14.99 34.26 -27.61
N GLY A 333 -14.87 33.53 -26.50
CA GLY A 333 -15.46 32.21 -26.28
C GLY A 333 -14.57 31.03 -26.69
N PHE A 334 -14.89 29.84 -26.17
CA PHE A 334 -14.24 28.57 -26.49
C PHE A 334 -14.87 27.94 -27.72
N HIS A 335 -14.13 27.92 -28.84
CA HIS A 335 -14.59 27.44 -30.14
C HIS A 335 -14.38 25.94 -30.30
N VAL A 336 -15.46 25.19 -30.47
CA VAL A 336 -15.45 23.76 -30.79
C VAL A 336 -15.88 23.58 -32.24
N LYS A 337 -14.94 23.19 -33.11
CA LYS A 337 -15.21 22.91 -34.52
C LYS A 337 -15.76 21.50 -34.70
N ARG A 338 -16.90 21.36 -35.36
CA ARG A 338 -17.57 20.06 -35.59
C ARG A 338 -18.07 19.98 -37.03
N SER A 339 -18.23 18.77 -37.55
CA SER A 339 -18.90 18.56 -38.85
C SER A 339 -20.38 18.96 -38.77
N GLU A 340 -20.99 19.29 -39.91
CA GLU A 340 -22.44 19.57 -39.99
C GLU A 340 -23.28 18.36 -39.50
N GLU A 341 -22.76 17.14 -39.67
CA GLU A 341 -23.37 15.90 -39.17
C GLU A 341 -23.36 15.77 -37.64
N ASN A 342 -22.45 16.48 -36.95
CA ASN A 342 -22.27 16.45 -35.50
C ASN A 342 -22.77 17.75 -34.82
N GLY A 343 -23.69 18.48 -35.45
CA GLY A 343 -24.32 19.68 -34.88
C GLY A 343 -23.65 21.02 -35.19
N GLY A 344 -22.60 21.04 -36.02
CA GLY A 344 -21.92 22.25 -36.48
C GLY A 344 -21.01 22.92 -35.45
N ASP A 345 -20.35 24.00 -35.84
CA ASP A 345 -19.43 24.75 -34.97
C ASP A 345 -20.20 25.41 -33.80
N VAL A 346 -19.67 25.26 -32.58
CA VAL A 346 -20.28 25.81 -31.35
C VAL A 346 -19.26 26.66 -30.61
N ILE A 347 -19.72 27.75 -30.00
CA ILE A 347 -18.92 28.66 -29.18
C ILE A 347 -19.53 28.69 -27.78
N TYR A 348 -18.73 28.39 -26.76
CA TYR A 348 -19.13 28.47 -25.35
C TYR A 348 -18.53 29.74 -24.72
N GLN A 349 -19.37 30.61 -24.15
CA GLN A 349 -18.89 31.86 -23.54
C GLN A 349 -18.37 31.62 -22.12
N THR A 350 -18.96 30.65 -21.41
CA THR A 350 -18.57 30.31 -20.04
C THR A 350 -18.25 28.83 -19.91
N TYR A 351 -17.41 28.48 -18.91
CA TYR A 351 -17.12 27.08 -18.61
C TYR A 351 -18.39 26.31 -18.21
N THR A 352 -19.30 26.93 -17.46
CA THR A 352 -20.55 26.33 -17.02
C THR A 352 -21.43 25.89 -18.19
N GLU A 353 -21.53 26.72 -19.25
CA GLU A 353 -22.27 26.34 -20.47
C GLU A 353 -21.66 25.12 -21.15
N MET A 354 -20.33 25.04 -21.23
CA MET A 354 -19.62 23.90 -21.83
C MET A 354 -19.77 22.63 -20.98
N GLU A 355 -19.67 22.74 -19.65
CA GLU A 355 -19.82 21.62 -18.72
C GLU A 355 -21.25 21.07 -18.76
N GLU A 356 -22.27 21.93 -18.79
CA GLU A 356 -23.66 21.51 -18.94
C GLU A 356 -23.92 20.82 -20.28
N ALA A 357 -23.37 21.34 -21.38
CA ALA A 357 -23.48 20.72 -22.69
C ALA A 357 -22.78 19.36 -22.74
N PHE A 358 -21.65 19.20 -22.03
CA PHE A 358 -20.97 17.92 -21.90
C PHE A 358 -21.77 16.92 -21.06
N LEU A 359 -22.37 17.38 -19.95
CA LEU A 359 -23.21 16.57 -19.07
C LEU A 359 -24.49 16.08 -19.77
N LYS A 360 -25.09 16.91 -20.64
CA LYS A 360 -26.26 16.57 -21.47
C LYS A 360 -25.89 15.76 -22.72
N GLU A 361 -24.62 15.40 -22.89
CA GLU A 361 -24.07 14.69 -24.06
C GLU A 361 -24.24 15.43 -25.39
N GLU A 362 -24.50 16.74 -25.36
CA GLU A 362 -24.55 17.61 -26.53
C GLU A 362 -23.15 17.96 -27.06
N LEU A 363 -22.12 17.86 -26.21
CA LEU A 363 -20.71 17.98 -26.57
C LEU A 363 -20.02 16.61 -26.46
N HIS A 364 -19.63 16.04 -27.60
CA HIS A 364 -18.97 14.75 -27.62
C HIS A 364 -17.50 14.86 -27.16
N PRO A 365 -16.96 13.88 -26.38
CA PRO A 365 -15.56 13.89 -25.91
C PRO A 365 -14.51 14.03 -27.01
N GLY A 366 -14.78 13.48 -28.20
CA GLY A 366 -13.88 13.59 -29.35
C GLY A 366 -13.71 15.03 -29.84
N ASP A 367 -14.79 15.80 -29.85
CA ASP A 367 -14.79 17.19 -30.30
C ASP A 367 -14.12 18.09 -29.25
N LEU A 368 -14.39 17.84 -27.97
CA LEU A 368 -13.72 18.52 -26.85
C LEU A 368 -12.20 18.28 -26.89
N LYS A 369 -11.76 17.03 -27.10
CA LYS A 369 -10.34 16.68 -27.26
C LYS A 369 -9.69 17.39 -28.43
N ALA A 370 -10.38 17.47 -29.58
CA ALA A 370 -9.88 18.15 -30.77
C ALA A 370 -9.76 19.68 -30.57
N ALA A 371 -10.75 20.30 -29.93
CA ALA A 371 -10.69 21.71 -29.57
C ALA A 371 -9.53 21.99 -28.58
N MET A 372 -9.40 21.16 -27.55
CA MET A 372 -8.31 21.23 -26.57
C MET A 372 -6.93 21.13 -27.22
N GLU A 373 -6.76 20.24 -28.21
CA GLU A 373 -5.50 20.09 -28.97
C GLU A 373 -5.09 21.40 -29.66
N ILE A 374 -6.05 22.16 -30.21
CA ILE A 374 -5.77 23.44 -30.89
C ILE A 374 -5.24 24.47 -29.89
N TYR A 375 -5.96 24.68 -28.78
CA TYR A 375 -5.59 25.67 -27.77
C TYR A 375 -4.29 25.29 -27.03
N LEU A 376 -4.05 24.01 -26.74
CA LEU A 376 -2.76 23.56 -26.19
C LEU A 376 -1.61 23.84 -27.15
N ASN A 377 -1.78 23.59 -28.45
CA ASN A 377 -0.73 23.91 -29.41
C ASN A 377 -0.45 25.41 -29.48
N GLN A 378 -1.47 26.27 -29.35
CA GLN A 378 -1.28 27.72 -29.27
C GLN A 378 -0.47 28.14 -28.03
N LEU A 379 -0.77 27.56 -26.87
CA LEU A 379 -0.02 27.82 -25.63
C LEU A 379 1.43 27.28 -25.69
N LEU A 380 1.63 26.10 -26.28
CA LEU A 380 2.93 25.44 -26.32
C LEU A 380 3.84 25.96 -27.45
N SER A 381 3.28 26.50 -28.53
CA SER A 381 4.06 26.94 -29.69
C SER A 381 5.13 28.00 -29.36
N PRO A 382 4.83 29.10 -28.62
CA PRO A 382 5.86 30.07 -28.22
C PRO A 382 6.97 29.44 -27.38
N ILE A 383 6.62 28.51 -26.49
CA ILE A 383 7.58 27.81 -25.63
C ILE A 383 8.50 26.91 -26.47
N ARG A 384 7.92 26.12 -27.39
CA ARG A 384 8.69 25.27 -28.31
C ARG A 384 9.69 26.10 -29.13
N GLN A 385 9.26 27.24 -29.66
CA GLN A 385 10.12 28.15 -30.43
C GLN A 385 11.27 28.72 -29.59
N GLU A 386 11.01 29.16 -28.35
CA GLU A 386 12.06 29.66 -27.44
C GLU A 386 13.10 28.57 -27.12
N PHE A 387 12.65 27.32 -26.99
CA PHE A 387 13.50 26.15 -26.71
C PHE A 387 14.13 25.52 -27.97
N GLU A 388 13.85 26.02 -29.17
CA GLU A 388 14.52 25.58 -30.40
C GLU A 388 15.91 26.17 -30.59
N THR A 389 16.26 27.23 -29.85
CA THR A 389 17.57 27.87 -29.88
C THR A 389 18.69 26.91 -29.42
N ALA A 390 19.89 27.06 -29.98
CA ALA A 390 21.01 26.16 -29.67
C ALA A 390 21.39 26.18 -28.17
N GLU A 391 21.27 27.33 -27.52
CA GLU A 391 21.52 27.51 -26.09
C GLU A 391 20.50 26.76 -25.23
N ASN A 392 19.20 26.95 -25.49
CA ASN A 392 18.15 26.28 -24.72
C ASN A 392 18.07 24.78 -24.97
N LYS A 393 18.41 24.31 -26.19
CA LYS A 393 18.60 22.88 -26.47
C LYS A 393 19.73 22.28 -25.62
N LYS A 394 20.87 22.98 -25.53
CA LYS A 394 22.00 22.54 -24.69
C LYS A 394 21.64 22.56 -23.21
N LEU A 395 20.93 23.58 -22.75
CA LEU A 395 20.45 23.69 -21.38
C LEU A 395 19.48 22.56 -21.03
N THR A 396 18.54 22.24 -21.92
CA THR A 396 17.60 21.12 -21.76
C THR A 396 18.33 19.79 -21.60
N ALA A 397 19.30 19.51 -22.48
CA ALA A 397 20.11 18.30 -22.42
C ALA A 397 21.04 18.26 -21.19
N ALA A 398 21.46 19.41 -20.66
CA ALA A 398 22.28 19.47 -19.45
C ALA A 398 21.45 19.30 -18.15
N ALA A 399 20.26 19.90 -18.10
CA ALA A 399 19.35 19.85 -16.95
C ALA A 399 18.62 18.51 -16.84
N TYR A 400 18.25 17.95 -18.00
CA TYR A 400 17.61 16.66 -18.15
C TYR A 400 18.30 15.89 -19.28
N PRO A 401 19.48 15.33 -19.01
CA PRO A 401 20.13 14.47 -19.98
C PRO A 401 19.12 13.41 -20.41
N PRO A 402 18.95 13.20 -21.73
CA PRO A 402 18.09 12.12 -22.20
C PRO A 402 18.56 10.86 -21.48
N ILE A 403 17.61 10.12 -20.92
CA ILE A 403 17.88 8.79 -20.41
C ILE A 403 18.55 8.10 -21.59
N LYS A 404 19.86 7.87 -21.50
CA LYS A 404 20.51 6.97 -22.43
C LYS A 404 19.72 5.69 -22.25
N LYS A 405 18.88 5.33 -23.23
CA LYS A 405 18.66 3.93 -23.53
C LYS A 405 20.07 3.39 -23.62
N ALA A 406 20.50 2.73 -22.56
CA ALA A 406 21.83 2.19 -22.51
C ALA A 406 21.96 1.34 -23.78
N ALA A 407 23.03 1.54 -24.53
CA ALA A 407 23.43 0.53 -25.48
C ALA A 407 23.35 -0.82 -24.75
N PRO A 408 22.83 -1.89 -25.38
CA PRO A 408 22.63 -3.17 -24.71
C PRO A 408 23.95 -3.58 -24.06
N GLY A 409 24.04 -3.47 -22.72
CA GLY A 409 25.27 -3.73 -21.96
C GLY A 409 25.60 -2.86 -20.73
N GLU A 410 24.90 -1.77 -20.39
CA GLU A 410 25.27 -0.95 -19.20
C GLU A 410 24.12 -0.50 -18.27
N GLU A 411 22.99 -1.21 -18.26
CA GLU A 411 22.01 -1.04 -17.17
C GLU A 411 22.47 -1.83 -15.93
N ILE A 412 22.40 -1.23 -14.74
CA ILE A 412 22.67 -1.94 -13.48
C ILE A 412 21.36 -2.62 -13.10
N THR A 413 21.15 -3.81 -13.65
CA THR A 413 19.97 -4.65 -13.36
C THR A 413 20.36 -5.86 -12.52
N PRO A 414 19.41 -6.47 -11.80
CA PRO A 414 19.66 -7.70 -11.06
C PRO A 414 20.10 -8.87 -11.95
N ALA A 415 19.79 -8.85 -13.26
CA ALA A 415 20.25 -9.83 -14.24
C ALA A 415 21.78 -9.95 -14.38
N ARG A 416 22.54 -9.00 -13.82
CA ARG A 416 24.01 -9.04 -13.78
C ARG A 416 24.57 -9.83 -12.60
N LEU A 417 23.75 -10.16 -11.60
CA LEU A 417 24.13 -10.96 -10.44
C LEU A 417 24.09 -12.44 -10.80
N ASP A 418 25.13 -13.18 -10.44
CA ASP A 418 25.16 -14.65 -10.62
C ASP A 418 24.61 -15.30 -9.35
N LEU A 419 23.28 -15.41 -9.28
CA LEU A 419 22.57 -16.07 -8.18
C LEU A 419 22.31 -17.54 -8.54
N ARG A 420 22.75 -18.46 -7.70
CA ARG A 420 22.62 -19.90 -7.93
C ARG A 420 22.17 -20.65 -6.69
N VAL A 421 21.47 -21.75 -6.94
CA VAL A 421 21.16 -22.76 -5.93
C VAL A 421 22.40 -23.60 -5.64
N GLY A 422 22.81 -23.68 -4.38
CA GLY A 422 23.97 -24.47 -3.95
C GLY A 422 23.65 -25.38 -2.76
N LYS A 423 24.32 -26.53 -2.68
CA LYS A 423 24.24 -27.46 -1.56
C LYS A 423 25.42 -27.27 -0.63
N ILE A 424 25.15 -27.01 0.65
CA ILE A 424 26.18 -26.98 1.68
C ILE A 424 26.60 -28.42 2.01
N LEU A 425 27.86 -28.76 1.78
CA LEU A 425 28.43 -30.09 2.00
C LEU A 425 28.98 -30.28 3.42
N SER A 426 29.50 -29.20 4.00
CA SER A 426 30.04 -29.20 5.36
C SER A 426 30.11 -27.78 5.90
N VAL A 427 29.89 -27.61 7.21
CA VAL A 427 30.01 -26.34 7.93
C VAL A 427 30.93 -26.49 9.13
N GLU A 428 31.98 -25.69 9.20
CA GLU A 428 32.93 -25.66 10.31
C GLU A 428 32.96 -24.28 10.98
N LYS A 429 33.26 -24.22 12.28
CA LYS A 429 33.52 -22.95 12.96
C LYS A 429 34.87 -22.40 12.51
N HIS A 430 34.93 -21.09 12.24
CA HIS A 430 36.19 -20.46 11.89
C HIS A 430 37.15 -20.49 13.10
N PRO A 431 38.41 -20.94 12.94
CA PRO A 431 39.34 -21.11 14.05
C PRO A 431 39.71 -19.79 14.75
N ASP A 432 39.79 -18.71 13.97
CA ASP A 432 40.19 -17.37 14.46
C ASP A 432 39.02 -16.37 14.62
N ALA A 433 37.75 -16.82 14.57
CA ALA A 433 36.59 -15.92 14.71
C ALA A 433 35.30 -16.64 15.16
N ASP A 434 34.76 -16.25 16.33
CA ASP A 434 33.57 -16.88 16.92
C ASP A 434 32.26 -16.60 16.16
N SER A 435 32.23 -15.53 15.36
CA SER A 435 31.05 -15.11 14.60
C SER A 435 31.06 -15.58 13.14
N LEU A 436 32.02 -16.43 12.73
CA LEU A 436 32.14 -16.88 11.35
C LEU A 436 32.05 -18.41 11.22
N TYR A 437 31.37 -18.86 10.17
CA TYR A 437 31.42 -20.23 9.68
C TYR A 437 32.26 -20.33 8.40
N ILE A 438 32.80 -21.51 8.15
CA ILE A 438 33.45 -21.91 6.90
C ILE A 438 32.60 -23.00 6.29
N GLU A 439 31.95 -22.70 5.17
CA GLU A 439 31.11 -23.64 4.44
C GLU A 439 31.81 -24.15 3.16
N LYS A 440 31.70 -25.46 2.90
CA LYS A 440 31.99 -26.03 1.57
C LYS A 440 30.69 -26.17 0.81
N VAL A 441 30.57 -25.51 -0.33
CA VAL A 441 29.32 -25.41 -1.07
C VAL A 441 29.50 -25.97 -2.48
N ASP A 442 28.66 -26.93 -2.85
CA ASP A 442 28.52 -27.41 -4.23
C ASP A 442 27.53 -26.52 -4.99
N LEU A 443 28.02 -25.83 -6.01
CA LEU A 443 27.25 -24.92 -6.87
C LEU A 443 27.08 -25.49 -8.29
N GLY A 444 27.29 -26.80 -8.49
CA GLY A 444 27.23 -27.45 -9.79
C GLY A 444 28.47 -27.20 -10.65
N GLU A 445 29.59 -26.89 -10.01
CA GLU A 445 30.89 -26.63 -10.65
C GLU A 445 31.83 -27.83 -10.48
N ALA A 446 32.97 -27.84 -11.19
CA ALA A 446 33.93 -28.94 -11.15
C ALA A 446 34.52 -29.19 -9.74
N SER A 447 34.49 -28.19 -8.86
CA SER A 447 34.95 -28.29 -7.47
C SER A 447 34.08 -27.43 -6.55
N PRO A 448 33.78 -27.88 -5.31
CA PRO A 448 33.06 -27.07 -4.33
C PRO A 448 33.80 -25.78 -3.97
N ARG A 449 33.07 -24.68 -3.80
CA ARG A 449 33.62 -23.39 -3.36
C ARG A 449 33.70 -23.30 -1.84
N THR A 450 34.60 -22.46 -1.35
CA THR A 450 34.65 -22.11 0.08
C THR A 450 33.88 -20.82 0.31
N VAL A 451 32.88 -20.84 1.20
CA VAL A 451 32.14 -19.66 1.65
C VAL A 451 32.49 -19.41 3.11
N VAL A 452 32.59 -18.13 3.48
CA VAL A 452 32.76 -17.72 4.87
C VAL A 452 31.60 -16.79 5.22
N SER A 453 30.70 -17.24 6.08
CA SER A 453 29.49 -16.50 6.46
C SER A 453 29.54 -15.97 7.89
N GLY A 454 28.82 -14.88 8.15
CA GLY A 454 28.63 -14.30 9.49
C GLY A 454 27.52 -14.94 10.31
N LEU A 455 27.15 -16.19 10.02
CA LEU A 455 25.96 -16.83 10.60
C LEU A 455 26.22 -17.49 11.96
N ALA A 456 27.48 -17.57 12.41
CA ALA A 456 27.80 -18.21 13.68
C ALA A 456 27.25 -17.42 14.86
N GLY A 457 26.39 -18.07 15.65
CA GLY A 457 25.64 -17.45 16.75
C GLY A 457 24.26 -16.92 16.37
N LEU A 458 23.93 -16.86 15.08
CA LEU A 458 22.61 -16.48 14.56
C LEU A 458 21.85 -17.70 14.02
N VAL A 459 22.52 -18.59 13.28
CA VAL A 459 21.95 -19.81 12.74
C VAL A 459 22.74 -21.03 13.25
N PRO A 460 22.10 -22.06 13.81
CA PRO A 460 22.80 -23.29 14.22
C PRO A 460 23.40 -24.05 13.02
N ILE A 461 24.57 -24.68 13.23
CA ILE A 461 25.26 -25.50 12.20
C ILE A 461 24.33 -26.58 11.62
N GLU A 462 23.53 -27.23 12.47
CA GLU A 462 22.57 -28.28 12.06
C GLU A 462 21.53 -27.79 11.04
N ASN A 463 21.26 -26.49 10.99
CA ASN A 463 20.29 -25.88 10.09
C ASN A 463 20.93 -25.42 8.78
N LEU A 464 22.24 -25.56 8.62
CA LEU A 464 22.99 -25.22 7.41
C LEU A 464 23.60 -26.45 6.76
N ASP A 465 24.06 -27.42 7.57
CA ASP A 465 24.72 -28.62 7.06
C ASP A 465 23.77 -29.47 6.19
N GLY A 466 24.20 -29.77 4.97
CA GLY A 466 23.41 -30.52 3.99
C GLY A 466 22.27 -29.74 3.30
N GLN A 467 22.03 -28.48 3.65
CA GLN A 467 20.92 -27.68 3.12
C GLN A 467 21.19 -27.10 1.74
N MET A 468 20.12 -26.86 1.00
CA MET A 468 20.12 -26.14 -0.28
C MET A 468 19.80 -24.66 -0.01
N CYS A 469 20.68 -23.75 -0.42
CA CYS A 469 20.51 -22.31 -0.22
C CYS A 469 20.86 -21.54 -1.49
N VAL A 470 20.52 -20.25 -1.53
CA VAL A 470 20.86 -19.36 -2.64
C VAL A 470 22.16 -18.62 -2.36
N PHE A 471 23.06 -18.60 -3.35
CA PHE A 471 24.39 -18.00 -3.26
C PHE A 471 24.64 -17.01 -4.39
N LEU A 472 25.27 -15.89 -4.05
CA LEU A 472 25.81 -14.92 -5.00
C LEU A 472 27.26 -15.27 -5.36
N CYS A 473 27.49 -15.62 -6.62
CA CYS A 473 28.69 -16.34 -7.07
C CYS A 473 29.69 -15.50 -7.87
N ASN A 474 29.33 -14.29 -8.30
CA ASN A 474 30.19 -13.43 -9.12
C ASN A 474 30.74 -12.20 -8.37
N LEU A 475 30.74 -12.22 -7.03
CA LEU A 475 31.50 -11.26 -6.24
C LEU A 475 32.99 -11.58 -6.26
N LYS A 476 33.82 -10.52 -6.21
CA LYS A 476 35.26 -10.70 -6.07
C LYS A 476 35.58 -11.37 -4.72
N ALA A 477 36.27 -12.51 -4.77
CA ALA A 477 36.62 -13.27 -3.57
C ALA A 477 37.42 -12.42 -2.56
N GLN A 478 37.04 -12.53 -1.28
CA GLN A 478 37.60 -11.73 -0.19
C GLN A 478 38.18 -12.63 0.91
N LYS A 479 39.34 -12.25 1.43
CA LYS A 479 39.91 -12.92 2.61
C LYS A 479 39.22 -12.40 3.87
N MET A 480 38.58 -13.29 4.61
CA MET A 480 37.97 -13.03 5.90
C MET A 480 38.76 -13.81 6.95
N ARG A 481 39.49 -13.08 7.81
CA ARG A 481 40.33 -13.66 8.88
C ARG A 481 41.28 -14.79 8.42
N GLY A 482 41.83 -14.65 7.20
CA GLY A 482 42.82 -15.58 6.65
C GLY A 482 42.25 -16.60 5.66
N VAL A 483 40.94 -16.90 5.73
CA VAL A 483 40.25 -17.82 4.82
C VAL A 483 39.63 -17.04 3.67
N LYS A 484 39.76 -17.54 2.44
CA LYS A 484 39.22 -16.90 1.23
C LYS A 484 37.76 -17.34 1.03
N SER A 485 36.83 -16.39 1.04
CA SER A 485 35.43 -16.59 0.69
C SER A 485 35.22 -16.34 -0.80
N GLU A 486 34.62 -17.30 -1.51
CA GLU A 486 34.50 -17.35 -2.98
C GLU A 486 33.07 -17.20 -3.50
N ALA A 487 32.10 -17.08 -2.58
CA ALA A 487 30.71 -16.70 -2.83
C ALA A 487 30.11 -16.10 -1.55
N MET A 488 28.89 -15.59 -1.63
CA MET A 488 28.14 -15.06 -0.49
C MET A 488 26.79 -15.78 -0.38
N ILE A 489 26.46 -16.30 0.80
CA ILE A 489 25.13 -16.85 1.08
C ILE A 489 24.11 -15.70 1.20
N MET A 490 22.95 -15.86 0.58
CA MET A 490 21.86 -14.88 0.64
C MET A 490 20.94 -15.18 1.82
N CYS A 491 20.64 -14.16 2.62
CA CYS A 491 19.79 -14.29 3.80
C CYS A 491 18.81 -13.11 3.92
N ALA A 492 17.62 -13.39 4.44
CA ALA A 492 16.72 -12.40 5.01
C ALA A 492 17.18 -12.02 6.42
N SER A 493 16.90 -10.79 6.87
CA SER A 493 17.26 -10.35 8.22
C SER A 493 16.30 -9.32 8.79
N VAL A 494 15.98 -9.45 10.07
CA VAL A 494 15.21 -8.48 10.87
C VAL A 494 16.14 -7.86 11.91
N GLU A 495 16.03 -6.56 12.18
CA GLU A 495 16.97 -5.84 13.06
C GLU A 495 16.67 -5.97 14.57
N GLU A 496 15.39 -6.11 14.98
CA GLU A 496 15.00 -6.10 16.40
C GLU A 496 13.95 -7.17 16.77
N PRO A 497 14.33 -8.25 17.49
CA PRO A 497 15.70 -8.70 17.76
C PRO A 497 16.40 -9.17 16.49
N ARG A 498 17.74 -9.02 16.41
CA ARG A 498 18.50 -9.40 15.23
C ARG A 498 18.35 -10.89 14.91
N MET A 499 17.61 -11.20 13.86
CA MET A 499 17.39 -12.54 13.33
C MET A 499 17.83 -12.59 11.87
N VAL A 500 18.41 -13.70 11.46
CA VAL A 500 18.90 -13.90 10.09
C VAL A 500 18.52 -15.30 9.65
N GLU A 501 17.96 -15.41 8.45
CA GLU A 501 17.54 -16.68 7.87
C GLU A 501 18.04 -16.82 6.41
N PRO A 502 18.64 -17.95 6.00
CA PRO A 502 19.03 -18.18 4.61
C PRO A 502 17.83 -18.20 3.65
N LEU A 503 18.03 -17.76 2.41
CA LEU A 503 17.03 -17.95 1.36
C LEU A 503 17.07 -19.39 0.82
N PHE A 504 15.91 -20.05 0.80
CA PHE A 504 15.76 -21.43 0.35
C PHE A 504 15.12 -21.49 -1.05
N PRO A 505 15.61 -22.37 -1.94
CA PRO A 505 14.98 -22.59 -3.23
C PRO A 505 13.75 -23.50 -3.13
N PRO A 506 12.81 -23.47 -4.11
CA PRO A 506 11.68 -24.38 -4.19
C PRO A 506 12.10 -25.86 -4.11
N GLU A 507 11.24 -26.69 -3.54
CA GLU A 507 11.46 -28.14 -3.48
C GLU A 507 11.63 -28.73 -4.90
N GLY A 508 12.64 -29.58 -5.08
CA GLY A 508 13.01 -30.13 -6.40
C GLY A 508 14.01 -29.29 -7.20
N SER A 509 14.44 -28.11 -6.71
CA SER A 509 15.48 -27.31 -7.37
C SER A 509 16.82 -28.05 -7.48
N SER A 510 17.48 -27.92 -8.63
CA SER A 510 18.73 -28.62 -8.92
C SER A 510 19.96 -27.81 -8.48
N ILE A 511 21.04 -28.50 -8.10
CA ILE A 511 22.31 -27.87 -7.76
C ILE A 511 22.85 -27.11 -8.98
N GLY A 512 23.25 -25.86 -8.78
CA GLY A 512 23.76 -24.96 -9.83
C GLY A 512 22.69 -24.26 -10.66
N GLN A 513 21.40 -24.50 -10.37
CA GLN A 513 20.30 -23.82 -11.04
C GLN A 513 20.35 -22.30 -10.80
N SER A 514 20.08 -21.53 -11.87
CA SER A 514 20.07 -20.07 -11.80
C SER A 514 18.79 -19.56 -11.14
N VAL A 515 18.96 -18.57 -10.26
CA VAL A 515 17.88 -17.76 -9.69
C VAL A 515 17.83 -16.45 -10.47
N PHE A 516 16.63 -16.06 -10.91
CA PHE A 516 16.40 -14.81 -11.63
C PHE A 516 15.27 -14.02 -10.99
N ILE A 517 15.10 -12.77 -11.42
CA ILE A 517 14.03 -11.89 -10.95
C ILE A 517 13.01 -11.78 -12.07
N ASP A 518 11.73 -11.89 -11.75
CA ASP A 518 10.66 -11.81 -12.74
C ASP A 518 10.74 -10.48 -13.52
N GLY A 519 10.59 -10.55 -14.84
CA GLY A 519 10.78 -9.42 -15.75
C GLY A 519 12.25 -9.03 -16.04
N TYR A 520 13.24 -9.62 -15.37
CA TYR A 520 14.67 -9.29 -15.54
C TYR A 520 15.52 -10.52 -15.85
N GLN A 521 15.42 -11.00 -17.09
CA GLN A 521 16.25 -12.10 -17.60
C GLN A 521 17.48 -11.58 -18.36
N GLY A 522 18.65 -12.15 -18.08
CA GLY A 522 19.89 -11.79 -18.75
C GLY A 522 21.06 -12.69 -18.34
N LYS A 523 22.23 -12.45 -18.95
CA LYS A 523 23.45 -13.18 -18.63
C LYS A 523 24.20 -12.47 -17.49
N PRO A 524 24.54 -13.15 -16.39
CA PRO A 524 25.30 -12.54 -15.30
C PRO A 524 26.72 -12.15 -15.73
N ASP A 525 27.28 -11.15 -15.05
CA ASP A 525 28.69 -10.77 -15.23
C ASP A 525 29.60 -11.92 -14.75
N GLU A 526 30.74 -12.16 -15.42
CA GLU A 526 31.73 -13.16 -14.96
C GLU A 526 32.31 -12.82 -13.58
N GLU A 527 32.59 -11.53 -13.33
CA GLU A 527 32.98 -10.99 -12.03
C GLU A 527 32.51 -9.53 -11.89
N LEU A 528 31.85 -9.21 -10.77
CA LEU A 528 31.40 -7.85 -10.45
C LEU A 528 32.59 -6.95 -10.09
N LYS A 529 32.85 -5.94 -10.92
CA LYS A 529 33.95 -4.99 -10.70
C LYS A 529 33.67 -4.10 -9.47
N PRO A 530 34.50 -4.14 -8.39
CA PRO A 530 34.25 -3.38 -7.16
C PRO A 530 34.12 -1.85 -7.36
N LYS A 531 34.81 -1.30 -8.36
CA LYS A 531 34.72 0.14 -8.70
C LYS A 531 33.33 0.57 -9.20
N LYS A 532 32.53 -0.36 -9.77
CA LYS A 532 31.19 -0.05 -10.29
C LYS A 532 30.11 -0.10 -9.20
N LYS A 533 30.41 -0.66 -8.01
CA LYS A 533 29.52 -0.81 -6.86
C LYS A 533 28.13 -1.35 -7.24
N ILE A 534 28.11 -2.43 -8.02
CA ILE A 534 26.87 -2.98 -8.61
C ILE A 534 26.00 -3.60 -7.52
N TRP A 535 26.59 -4.44 -6.67
CA TRP A 535 25.90 -5.07 -5.55
C TRP A 535 25.34 -4.03 -4.57
N GLU A 536 26.15 -3.05 -4.17
CA GLU A 536 25.77 -2.02 -3.21
C GLU A 536 24.65 -1.08 -3.73
N LYS A 537 24.44 -1.02 -5.05
CA LYS A 537 23.33 -0.29 -5.66
C LYS A 537 22.05 -1.11 -5.77
N LEU A 538 22.16 -2.42 -5.92
CA LEU A 538 21.00 -3.33 -6.04
C LEU A 538 20.47 -3.78 -4.68
N GLN A 539 21.35 -3.90 -3.69
CA GLN A 539 21.04 -4.39 -2.34
C GLN A 539 19.89 -3.65 -1.63
N PRO A 540 19.77 -2.30 -1.68
CA PRO A 540 18.69 -1.59 -0.95
C PRO A 540 17.28 -1.93 -1.40
N ASP A 541 17.14 -2.42 -2.62
CA ASP A 541 15.85 -2.79 -3.23
C ASP A 541 15.54 -4.28 -3.08
N LEU A 542 16.47 -5.09 -2.55
CA LEU A 542 16.22 -6.48 -2.16
C LEU A 542 15.51 -6.53 -0.82
N LYS A 543 14.31 -7.09 -0.79
CA LYS A 543 13.46 -7.21 0.40
C LYS A 543 12.77 -8.56 0.42
N VAL A 544 12.14 -8.87 1.54
CA VAL A 544 11.17 -9.95 1.62
C VAL A 544 9.80 -9.33 1.88
N ASN A 545 8.79 -9.74 1.12
CA ASN A 545 7.45 -9.22 1.26
C ASN A 545 6.66 -9.96 2.36
N SER A 546 5.42 -9.52 2.62
CA SER A 546 4.57 -10.09 3.68
C SER A 546 4.22 -11.57 3.50
N ASN A 547 4.43 -12.13 2.31
CA ASN A 547 4.18 -13.54 2.01
C ASN A 547 5.47 -14.37 2.14
N GLY A 548 6.55 -13.77 2.65
CA GLY A 548 7.85 -14.41 2.75
C GLY A 548 8.60 -14.53 1.42
N VAL A 549 8.14 -13.91 0.33
CA VAL A 549 8.82 -14.02 -0.98
C VAL A 549 9.94 -13.00 -1.08
N ALA A 550 11.15 -13.46 -1.40
CA ALA A 550 12.28 -12.58 -1.69
C ALA A 550 12.01 -11.82 -3.00
N GLU A 551 12.08 -10.49 -2.96
CA GLU A 551 11.76 -9.61 -4.08
C GLU A 551 12.84 -8.54 -4.30
N TRP A 552 12.93 -8.04 -5.52
CA TRP A 552 13.70 -6.85 -5.86
C TRP A 552 12.78 -5.82 -6.50
N SER A 553 12.66 -4.64 -5.89
CA SER A 553 11.79 -3.56 -6.38
C SER A 553 10.33 -4.01 -6.63
N GLY A 554 9.81 -4.92 -5.80
CA GLY A 554 8.46 -5.48 -5.92
C GLY A 554 8.29 -6.60 -6.96
N CYS A 555 9.39 -7.09 -7.57
CA CYS A 555 9.39 -8.23 -8.49
C CYS A 555 9.95 -9.48 -7.78
N SER A 556 9.26 -10.61 -7.84
CA SER A 556 9.65 -11.86 -7.17
C SER A 556 10.97 -12.41 -7.70
N MET A 557 11.81 -12.92 -6.79
CA MET A 557 12.95 -13.77 -7.11
C MET A 557 12.45 -15.21 -7.27
N MET A 558 12.85 -15.89 -8.34
CA MET A 558 12.33 -17.21 -8.68
C MET A 558 13.36 -18.10 -9.36
N THR A 559 13.12 -19.40 -9.32
CA THR A 559 13.73 -20.41 -10.19
C THR A 559 12.74 -20.79 -11.29
N GLU A 560 13.13 -21.69 -12.20
CA GLU A 560 12.19 -22.27 -13.18
C GLU A 560 11.03 -23.05 -12.52
N LEU A 561 11.14 -23.38 -11.23
CA LEU A 561 10.15 -24.17 -10.48
C LEU A 561 9.22 -23.30 -9.62
N GLY A 562 9.53 -22.03 -9.38
CA GLY A 562 8.72 -21.14 -8.53
C GLY A 562 9.51 -20.09 -7.77
N GLU A 563 8.82 -19.33 -6.92
CA GLU A 563 9.36 -18.21 -6.13
C GLU A 563 10.27 -18.67 -4.98
N LEU A 564 11.23 -17.82 -4.59
CA LEU A 564 12.08 -18.02 -3.41
C LEU A 564 11.37 -17.53 -2.15
N LEU A 565 11.26 -18.40 -1.14
CA LEU A 565 10.57 -18.13 0.12
C LEU A 565 11.56 -18.07 1.30
N GLU A 566 11.36 -17.10 2.21
CA GLU A 566 11.74 -17.21 3.63
C GLU A 566 10.72 -18.13 4.32
N GLN A 567 11.14 -18.95 5.29
CA GLN A 567 10.27 -19.99 5.82
C GLN A 567 9.27 -19.41 6.82
N GLY A 568 8.14 -18.92 6.31
CA GLY A 568 6.91 -18.83 7.08
C GLY A 568 6.10 -20.12 6.90
N ILE A 569 5.44 -20.60 7.97
CA ILE A 569 4.46 -21.71 8.07
C ILE A 569 5.00 -23.00 8.71
N MET A 570 4.11 -23.75 9.37
CA MET A 570 4.37 -25.09 9.93
C MET A 570 5.19 -25.94 8.95
N LYS A 571 6.48 -26.07 9.21
CA LYS A 571 7.39 -26.66 8.23
C LYS A 571 7.52 -28.15 8.44
N LEU A 572 7.07 -28.92 7.45
CA LEU A 572 7.42 -30.33 7.32
C LEU A 572 8.89 -30.46 6.90
N THR A 573 9.75 -30.88 7.84
CA THR A 573 11.19 -31.03 7.58
C THR A 573 11.58 -32.43 7.16
N HIS A 574 10.88 -33.44 7.69
CA HIS A 574 11.12 -34.84 7.33
C HIS A 574 9.84 -35.63 7.50
N ARG A 575 9.44 -36.37 6.45
CA ARG A 575 8.36 -37.36 6.49
C ARG A 575 8.94 -38.73 6.17
N ASN A 576 8.90 -39.65 7.13
CA ASN A 576 9.35 -41.03 6.96
C ASN A 576 8.23 -41.96 7.41
N ILE A 577 7.39 -42.37 6.49
CA ILE A 577 6.24 -43.23 6.75
C ILE A 577 6.40 -44.49 5.90
N ASP A 578 6.30 -45.65 6.55
CA ASP A 578 6.41 -46.93 5.89
C ASP A 578 5.08 -47.35 5.21
N LYS A 579 5.08 -48.52 4.57
CA LYS A 579 3.89 -49.04 3.88
C LYS A 579 2.77 -49.47 4.83
N ASN A 580 3.06 -49.63 6.11
CA ASN A 580 2.10 -49.97 7.15
C ASN A 580 1.58 -48.72 7.86
N ASN A 581 1.85 -47.52 7.34
CA ASN A 581 1.52 -46.23 7.91
C ASN A 581 2.21 -45.93 9.26
N ASP A 582 3.22 -46.71 9.67
CA ASP A 582 4.04 -46.40 10.84
C ASP A 582 5.21 -45.52 10.41
N GLY A 583 5.50 -44.48 11.18
CA GLY A 583 6.52 -43.54 10.75
C GLY A 583 6.82 -42.40 11.69
N SER A 584 7.84 -41.64 11.33
CA SER A 584 8.22 -40.40 11.99
C SER A 584 8.00 -39.19 11.08
N VAL A 585 7.47 -38.13 11.66
CA VAL A 585 7.30 -36.84 11.00
C VAL A 585 7.93 -35.75 11.88
N THR A 586 8.76 -34.90 11.28
CA THR A 586 9.41 -33.79 11.97
C THR A 586 8.85 -32.47 11.47
N LEU A 587 8.30 -31.68 12.40
CA LEU A 587 7.59 -30.43 12.13
C LEU A 587 8.25 -29.28 12.90
N ILE A 588 8.18 -28.07 12.35
CA ILE A 588 8.54 -26.83 13.04
C ILE A 588 7.28 -25.96 13.08
N PRO A 589 6.66 -25.74 14.25
CA PRO A 589 5.53 -24.82 14.36
C PRO A 589 6.07 -23.38 14.32
N ASP A 590 5.53 -22.54 13.45
CA ASP A 590 5.95 -21.15 13.28
C ASP A 590 4.91 -20.18 13.87
N GLU A 591 3.62 -20.44 13.59
CA GLU A 591 2.51 -19.64 14.07
C GLU A 591 1.83 -20.22 15.33
N ALA A 592 1.05 -19.37 16.01
CA ALA A 592 0.26 -19.80 17.15
C ALA A 592 -0.81 -20.86 16.77
N GLU A 593 -1.30 -20.85 15.53
CA GLU A 593 -2.25 -21.84 15.01
C GLU A 593 -1.59 -23.21 14.79
N ASP A 594 -0.30 -23.24 14.44
CA ASP A 594 0.45 -24.49 14.30
C ASP A 594 0.53 -25.28 15.61
N MET A 595 0.47 -24.58 16.74
CA MET A 595 0.42 -25.22 18.06
C MET A 595 -0.92 -25.94 18.30
N TRP A 596 -2.01 -25.44 17.72
CA TRP A 596 -3.31 -26.13 17.69
C TRP A 596 -3.28 -27.32 16.72
N HIS A 597 -2.62 -27.19 15.56
CA HIS A 597 -2.40 -28.32 14.66
C HIS A 597 -1.57 -29.41 15.36
N ALA A 598 -0.47 -29.06 16.00
CA ALA A 598 0.35 -29.97 16.80
C ALA A 598 -0.46 -30.63 17.92
N TYR A 599 -1.33 -29.89 18.61
CA TYR A 599 -2.21 -30.42 19.64
C TYR A 599 -3.13 -31.53 19.11
N ASN A 600 -3.67 -31.36 17.90
CA ASN A 600 -4.53 -32.35 17.26
C ASN A 600 -3.76 -33.52 16.64
N LEU A 601 -2.46 -33.38 16.41
CA LEU A 601 -1.61 -34.44 15.87
C LEU A 601 -1.10 -35.39 16.96
N VAL A 602 -0.73 -34.87 18.13
CA VAL A 602 -0.17 -35.66 19.22
C VAL A 602 -1.29 -36.40 19.96
N ALA A 603 -1.14 -37.72 20.14
CA ALA A 603 -2.05 -38.55 20.93
C ALA A 603 -1.33 -39.24 22.09
N VAL A 604 -2.10 -39.70 23.08
CA VAL A 604 -1.59 -40.53 24.18
C VAL A 604 -1.08 -41.86 23.63
N GLY A 605 0.13 -42.25 24.03
CA GLY A 605 0.82 -43.44 23.49
C GLY A 605 1.80 -43.14 22.35
N ASP A 606 1.70 -41.97 21.72
CA ASP A 606 2.67 -41.56 20.69
C ASP A 606 4.05 -41.31 21.30
N THR A 607 5.08 -41.36 20.47
CA THR A 607 6.45 -41.01 20.87
C THR A 607 6.80 -39.62 20.34
N LEU A 608 7.21 -38.72 21.24
CA LEU A 608 7.55 -37.33 20.92
C LEU A 608 9.02 -37.03 21.28
N LYS A 609 9.77 -36.47 20.34
CA LYS A 609 11.16 -36.03 20.54
C LYS A 609 11.27 -34.52 20.35
N SER A 610 11.74 -33.80 21.37
CA SER A 610 11.94 -32.35 21.31
C SER A 610 13.06 -31.89 22.25
N THR A 611 13.55 -30.66 22.02
CA THR A 611 14.52 -29.99 22.89
C THR A 611 13.86 -29.49 24.17
N THR A 612 14.50 -29.70 25.31
CA THR A 612 14.05 -29.17 26.61
C THR A 612 15.23 -28.67 27.44
N ILE A 613 14.94 -27.81 28.40
CA ILE A 613 15.90 -27.37 29.41
C ILE A 613 15.68 -28.19 30.69
N ARG A 614 16.75 -28.74 31.25
CA ARG A 614 16.72 -29.46 32.52
C ARG A 614 17.72 -28.88 33.50
N LYS A 615 17.31 -28.73 34.76
CA LYS A 615 18.21 -28.41 35.86
C LYS A 615 18.89 -29.70 36.31
N VAL A 616 20.19 -29.81 36.08
CA VAL A 616 21.00 -30.97 36.50
C VAL A 616 21.75 -30.58 37.76
N GLN A 617 21.67 -31.42 38.78
CA GLN A 617 22.48 -31.29 39.99
C GLN A 617 23.74 -32.12 39.80
N ASN A 618 24.89 -31.46 39.84
CA ASN A 618 26.20 -32.08 39.79
C ASN A 618 26.83 -31.98 41.18
N GLU A 619 27.16 -33.12 41.76
CA GLU A 619 27.87 -33.22 43.02
C GLU A 619 29.37 -33.38 42.73
N SER A 620 30.19 -32.46 43.22
CA SER A 620 31.65 -32.53 43.04
C SER A 620 32.25 -33.63 43.92
N SER A 621 33.46 -34.09 43.59
CA SER A 621 34.23 -35.03 44.42
C SER A 621 34.53 -34.52 45.84
N THR A 622 34.35 -33.22 46.07
CA THR A 622 34.47 -32.52 47.37
C THR A 622 33.15 -32.39 48.14
N GLY A 623 32.05 -32.98 47.66
CA GLY A 623 30.73 -32.97 48.32
C GLY A 623 29.94 -31.66 48.16
N SER A 624 30.35 -30.77 47.25
CA SER A 624 29.63 -29.53 46.97
C SER A 624 28.60 -29.75 45.85
N VAL A 625 27.32 -29.41 46.11
CA VAL A 625 26.24 -29.55 45.13
C VAL A 625 26.12 -28.26 44.31
N SER A 626 26.30 -28.36 42.99
CA SER A 626 26.10 -27.27 42.05
C SER A 626 24.94 -27.60 41.11
N ALA A 627 24.11 -26.61 40.78
CA ALA A 627 23.00 -26.81 39.85
C ALA A 627 23.22 -25.99 38.58
N SER A 628 23.23 -26.67 37.43
CA SER A 628 23.37 -26.06 36.11
C SER A 628 22.12 -26.33 35.27
N LYS A 629 21.73 -25.38 34.42
CA LYS A 629 20.66 -25.57 33.43
C LYS A 629 21.31 -26.08 32.15
N VAL A 630 20.92 -27.26 31.68
CA VAL A 630 21.44 -27.88 30.47
C VAL A 630 20.30 -28.07 29.48
N ARG A 631 20.52 -27.68 28.22
CA ARG A 631 19.60 -27.96 27.11
C ARG A 631 19.92 -29.35 26.57
N THR A 632 18.91 -30.21 26.44
CA THR A 632 19.04 -31.59 25.97
C THR A 632 17.83 -31.97 25.13
N VAL A 633 17.98 -32.95 24.24
CA VAL A 633 16.87 -33.51 23.45
C VAL A 633 16.36 -34.74 24.17
N LEU A 634 15.06 -34.77 24.49
CA LEU A 634 14.43 -35.93 25.12
C LEU A 634 13.40 -36.55 24.19
N THR A 635 13.33 -37.88 24.26
CA THR A 635 12.34 -38.69 23.56
C THR A 635 11.41 -39.27 24.62
N ILE A 636 10.16 -38.82 24.66
CA ILE A 636 9.17 -39.25 25.64
C ILE A 636 8.05 -40.05 24.99
N ALA A 637 7.52 -41.03 25.71
CA ALA A 637 6.21 -41.62 25.42
C ALA A 637 5.12 -40.73 26.07
N VAL A 638 4.19 -40.25 25.27
CA VAL A 638 3.17 -39.28 25.68
C VAL A 638 2.15 -39.93 26.59
N GLU A 639 1.96 -39.38 27.79
CA GLU A 639 0.92 -39.81 28.75
C GLU A 639 -0.20 -38.77 28.89
N THR A 640 0.14 -37.49 28.95
CA THR A 640 -0.86 -36.40 29.06
C THR A 640 -0.47 -35.22 28.17
N ILE A 641 -1.48 -34.52 27.66
CA ILE A 641 -1.35 -33.41 26.73
C ILE A 641 -2.21 -32.26 27.25
N ASP A 642 -1.60 -31.11 27.48
CA ASP A 642 -2.27 -29.89 27.95
C ASP A 642 -2.06 -28.78 26.92
N PHE A 643 -3.14 -28.19 26.40
CA PHE A 643 -3.09 -27.07 25.47
C PHE A 643 -3.74 -25.83 26.09
N ASP A 644 -2.97 -24.77 26.21
CA ASP A 644 -3.48 -23.46 26.61
C ASP A 644 -3.90 -22.68 25.37
N THR A 645 -5.22 -22.50 25.21
CA THR A 645 -5.81 -21.80 24.06
C THR A 645 -5.47 -20.31 24.03
N GLN A 646 -5.24 -19.66 25.18
CA GLN A 646 -4.95 -18.22 25.22
C GLN A 646 -3.48 -17.94 24.94
N ALA A 647 -2.60 -18.72 25.57
CA ALA A 647 -1.15 -18.62 25.39
C ALA A 647 -0.66 -19.31 24.12
N CYS A 648 -1.50 -20.17 23.51
CA CYS A 648 -1.15 -21.03 22.37
C CYS A 648 0.08 -21.90 22.67
N VAL A 649 0.17 -22.42 23.91
CA VAL A 649 1.28 -23.24 24.39
C VAL A 649 0.82 -24.68 24.56
N LEU A 650 1.57 -25.61 23.98
CA LEU A 650 1.33 -27.05 24.07
C LEU A 650 2.35 -27.69 25.01
N ARG A 651 1.86 -28.29 26.10
CA ARG A 651 2.67 -29.03 27.06
C ARG A 651 2.38 -30.51 26.94
N VAL A 652 3.42 -31.31 26.75
CA VAL A 652 3.31 -32.75 26.59
C VAL A 652 4.10 -33.43 27.67
N LYS A 653 3.42 -34.15 28.57
CA LYS A 653 4.05 -34.89 29.66
C LYS A 653 4.14 -36.36 29.31
N GLY A 654 5.27 -36.95 29.65
CA GLY A 654 5.55 -38.34 29.34
C GLY A 654 6.74 -38.90 30.08
N ARG A 655 7.03 -40.18 29.82
CA ARG A 655 8.21 -40.87 30.35
C ARG A 655 9.29 -40.92 29.29
N ASN A 656 10.53 -40.66 29.69
CA ASN A 656 11.69 -40.78 28.80
C ASN A 656 11.89 -42.25 28.37
N ILE A 657 11.90 -42.53 27.07
CA ILE A 657 12.04 -43.90 26.53
C ILE A 657 13.43 -44.20 25.98
N GLN A 658 14.28 -43.19 25.85
CA GLN A 658 15.64 -43.32 25.32
C GLN A 658 16.67 -42.90 26.37
N GLU A 659 17.79 -43.60 26.45
CA GLU A 659 18.86 -43.23 27.38
C GLU A 659 19.41 -41.85 27.03
N ASN A 660 19.52 -40.99 28.04
CA ASN A 660 20.04 -39.63 27.89
C ASN A 660 21.06 -39.34 28.98
N GLN A 661 22.08 -38.55 28.65
CA GLN A 661 23.18 -38.21 29.54
C GLN A 661 22.73 -37.61 30.88
N TYR A 662 21.59 -36.91 30.91
CA TYR A 662 21.10 -36.22 32.10
C TYR A 662 19.77 -36.76 32.64
N VAL A 663 19.13 -37.69 31.92
CA VAL A 663 17.78 -38.17 32.22
C VAL A 663 17.74 -39.69 32.17
N LYS A 664 17.40 -40.29 33.31
CA LYS A 664 17.23 -41.74 33.41
C LYS A 664 16.06 -42.21 32.52
N MET A 665 16.19 -43.41 31.97
CA MET A 665 15.09 -44.12 31.31
C MET A 665 13.91 -44.25 32.27
N GLY A 666 12.70 -44.04 31.77
CA GLY A 666 11.44 -44.09 32.53
C GLY A 666 11.16 -42.85 33.41
N ALA A 667 12.06 -41.87 33.48
CA ALA A 667 11.83 -40.67 34.26
C ALA A 667 10.76 -39.78 33.61
N TYR A 668 9.89 -39.22 34.44
CA TYR A 668 8.87 -38.25 34.03
C TYR A 668 9.48 -36.92 33.60
N HIS A 669 8.99 -36.39 32.48
CA HIS A 669 9.36 -35.06 32.00
C HIS A 669 8.18 -34.41 31.26
N THR A 670 8.10 -33.09 31.31
CA THR A 670 7.14 -32.30 30.54
C THR A 670 7.91 -31.51 29.47
N LEU A 671 7.56 -31.74 28.21
CA LEU A 671 8.07 -30.99 27.07
C LEU A 671 7.12 -29.83 26.78
N ASP A 672 7.63 -28.62 26.90
CA ASP A 672 6.96 -27.42 26.38
C ASP A 672 7.38 -27.27 24.91
N LEU A 673 6.44 -27.41 23.98
CA LEU A 673 6.71 -27.11 22.57
C LEU A 673 6.79 -25.60 22.40
N GLU A 674 7.80 -25.16 21.65
CA GLU A 674 8.09 -23.75 21.40
C GLU A 674 7.98 -23.48 19.90
N LEU A 675 7.53 -22.28 19.54
CA LEU A 675 7.57 -21.81 18.16
C LEU A 675 9.01 -21.81 17.64
N ASN A 676 9.16 -22.01 16.33
CA ASN A 676 10.42 -22.07 15.62
C ASN A 676 11.40 -23.14 16.13
N ARG A 677 10.87 -24.19 16.79
CA ARG A 677 11.65 -25.36 17.21
C ARG A 677 11.09 -26.65 16.66
N LYS A 678 11.98 -27.43 16.04
CA LYS A 678 11.65 -28.76 15.51
C LYS A 678 11.24 -29.72 16.63
N PHE A 679 10.14 -30.43 16.42
CA PHE A 679 9.78 -31.63 17.16
C PHE A 679 9.54 -32.78 16.20
N THR A 680 9.86 -33.99 16.62
CA THR A 680 9.61 -35.21 15.85
C THR A 680 8.55 -36.04 16.55
N LEU A 681 7.47 -36.35 15.83
CA LEU A 681 6.40 -37.22 16.27
C LEU A 681 6.55 -38.57 15.59
N VAL A 682 6.44 -39.65 16.35
CA VAL A 682 6.45 -41.03 15.85
C VAL A 682 5.14 -41.68 16.26
N LYS A 683 4.37 -42.12 15.26
CA LYS A 683 3.03 -42.70 15.44
C LYS A 683 2.60 -43.49 14.21
N HIS A 684 1.44 -44.12 14.34
CA HIS A 684 0.66 -44.61 13.21
C HIS A 684 -0.10 -43.45 12.55
N TRP A 685 0.06 -43.28 11.25
CA TRP A 685 -0.44 -42.14 10.48
C TRP A 685 -1.71 -42.51 9.71
N ASP A 686 -2.85 -41.98 10.15
CA ASP A 686 -4.13 -42.11 9.44
C ASP A 686 -4.29 -41.02 8.34
N SER A 687 -5.22 -41.23 7.42
CA SER A 687 -5.51 -40.31 6.30
C SER A 687 -5.86 -38.89 6.78
N VAL A 688 -6.56 -38.80 7.92
CA VAL A 688 -7.04 -37.55 8.52
C VAL A 688 -5.89 -36.75 9.13
N THR A 689 -4.95 -37.38 9.82
CA THR A 689 -3.78 -36.71 10.39
C THR A 689 -2.81 -36.25 9.32
N LEU A 690 -2.67 -37.00 8.23
CA LEU A 690 -1.88 -36.58 7.07
C LEU A 690 -2.50 -35.37 6.36
N GLN A 691 -3.79 -35.40 6.08
CA GLN A 691 -4.49 -34.25 5.51
C GLN A 691 -4.39 -33.01 6.42
N ARG A 692 -4.39 -33.20 7.74
CA ARG A 692 -4.20 -32.10 8.69
C ARG A 692 -2.80 -31.49 8.64
N ILE A 693 -1.76 -32.29 8.43
CA ILE A 693 -0.41 -31.78 8.19
C ILE A 693 -0.40 -30.99 6.89
N ASP A 694 -0.93 -31.57 5.80
CA ASP A 694 -0.95 -30.91 4.50
C ASP A 694 -1.72 -29.58 4.55
N SER A 695 -2.83 -29.54 5.30
CA SER A 695 -3.62 -28.31 5.54
C SER A 695 -2.91 -27.28 6.41
N ALA A 696 -2.08 -27.72 7.37
CA ALA A 696 -1.29 -26.83 8.22
C ALA A 696 -0.07 -26.26 7.47
N CYS A 697 0.40 -26.96 6.44
CA CYS A 697 1.53 -26.54 5.61
C CYS A 697 1.11 -25.66 4.40
N ASP A 698 -0.19 -25.46 4.15
CA ASP A 698 -0.68 -24.72 2.98
C ASP A 698 -0.76 -23.20 3.24
N PRO A 699 0.02 -22.36 2.53
CA PRO A 699 0.03 -20.90 2.69
C PRO A 699 -1.30 -20.21 2.33
N THR A 700 -2.14 -20.85 1.52
CA THR A 700 -3.32 -20.20 0.94
C THR A 700 -4.49 -20.04 1.91
N GLN A 701 -4.46 -20.74 3.05
CA GLN A 701 -5.60 -20.90 3.96
C GLN A 701 -5.63 -19.93 5.16
N ASN A 702 -4.64 -19.05 5.30
CA ASN A 702 -4.54 -18.14 6.46
C ASN A 702 -5.27 -16.82 6.19
N ALA A 703 -6.46 -16.70 6.77
CA ALA A 703 -7.28 -15.48 6.70
C ALA A 703 -7.73 -15.09 8.12
N ASP A 704 -7.03 -14.13 8.72
CA ASP A 704 -7.36 -13.65 10.06
C ASP A 704 -8.44 -12.57 10.05
N LEU A 705 -9.49 -12.82 10.83
CA LEU A 705 -10.64 -11.94 11.05
C LEU A 705 -10.65 -11.49 12.51
N ALA A 706 -10.94 -10.21 12.78
CA ALA A 706 -11.26 -9.76 14.12
C ALA A 706 -12.77 -9.49 14.24
N ALA A 707 -13.36 -9.85 15.38
CA ALA A 707 -14.77 -9.62 15.65
C ALA A 707 -14.96 -9.03 17.05
N VAL A 708 -15.77 -7.98 17.14
CA VAL A 708 -16.13 -7.30 18.38
C VAL A 708 -17.64 -7.39 18.54
N VAL A 709 -18.09 -8.27 19.43
CA VAL A 709 -19.52 -8.48 19.70
C VAL A 709 -19.87 -7.80 21.02
N MET A 710 -20.85 -6.91 21.01
CA MET A 710 -21.15 -6.06 22.17
C MET A 710 -22.65 -5.83 22.39
N GLN A 711 -23.00 -5.57 23.64
CA GLN A 711 -24.28 -5.03 24.09
C GLN A 711 -24.01 -4.04 25.25
N GLU A 712 -25.02 -3.31 25.72
CA GLU A 712 -24.82 -2.38 26.84
C GLU A 712 -24.26 -3.10 28.08
N GLY A 713 -22.99 -2.81 28.40
CA GLY A 713 -22.29 -3.34 29.58
C GLY A 713 -21.55 -4.65 29.38
N LEU A 714 -21.56 -5.25 28.18
CA LEU A 714 -20.80 -6.47 27.88
C LEU A 714 -20.22 -6.41 26.46
N GLY A 715 -18.91 -6.62 26.32
CA GLY A 715 -18.22 -6.66 25.04
C GLY A 715 -17.20 -7.81 24.99
N HIS A 716 -17.14 -8.50 23.86
CA HIS A 716 -16.16 -9.55 23.57
C HIS A 716 -15.33 -9.13 22.37
N VAL A 717 -14.00 -9.09 22.54
CA VAL A 717 -13.04 -8.92 21.45
C VAL A 717 -12.49 -10.30 21.11
N CYS A 718 -12.77 -10.75 19.90
CA CYS A 718 -12.45 -12.07 19.38
C CYS A 718 -11.55 -11.96 18.16
N LEU A 719 -10.61 -12.89 18.01
CA LEU A 719 -9.93 -13.19 16.76
C LEU A 719 -10.48 -14.51 16.25
N VAL A 720 -10.95 -14.52 15.01
CA VAL A 720 -11.46 -15.70 14.32
C VAL A 720 -10.40 -16.06 13.28
N THR A 721 -9.69 -17.15 13.54
CA THR A 721 -8.78 -17.76 12.57
C THR A 721 -9.55 -18.82 11.79
N SER A 722 -8.88 -19.47 10.82
CA SER A 722 -9.49 -20.53 10.02
C SER A 722 -9.99 -21.72 10.86
N ASN A 723 -9.33 -22.01 11.99
CA ASN A 723 -9.68 -23.17 12.83
C ASN A 723 -10.08 -22.84 14.28
N MET A 724 -9.93 -21.61 14.78
CA MET A 724 -10.29 -21.31 16.17
C MET A 724 -10.88 -19.92 16.36
N THR A 725 -11.76 -19.78 17.36
CA THR A 725 -12.24 -18.47 17.82
C THR A 725 -11.62 -18.13 19.17
N LEU A 726 -10.64 -17.25 19.15
CA LEU A 726 -9.91 -16.81 20.34
C LEU A 726 -10.57 -15.57 20.96
N VAL A 727 -11.10 -15.70 22.17
CA VAL A 727 -11.57 -14.55 22.95
C VAL A 727 -10.37 -13.88 23.62
N ARG A 728 -9.93 -12.73 23.10
CA ARG A 728 -8.76 -12.00 23.61
C ARG A 728 -9.09 -11.11 24.80
N ALA A 729 -10.30 -10.53 24.81
CA ALA A 729 -10.78 -9.74 25.92
C ALA A 729 -12.28 -9.89 26.14
N LYS A 730 -12.68 -10.04 27.40
CA LYS A 730 -14.08 -9.91 27.86
C LYS A 730 -14.17 -8.68 28.74
N ILE A 731 -15.03 -7.74 28.37
CA ILE A 731 -15.23 -6.46 29.05
C ILE A 731 -16.64 -6.45 29.61
N GLU A 732 -16.76 -6.37 30.93
CA GLU A 732 -18.04 -6.35 31.63
C GLU A 732 -18.09 -5.11 32.53
N THR A 733 -19.05 -4.22 32.27
CA THR A 733 -19.23 -2.95 32.98
C THR A 733 -20.70 -2.78 33.36
N ASN A 734 -20.98 -2.49 34.62
CA ASN A 734 -22.33 -2.18 35.07
C ASN A 734 -22.73 -0.76 34.64
N ILE A 735 -23.55 -0.64 33.60
CA ILE A 735 -24.07 0.64 33.11
C ILE A 735 -25.39 0.98 33.83
N PRO A 736 -25.46 2.08 34.62
CA PRO A 736 -26.67 2.43 35.37
C PRO A 736 -27.82 2.78 34.44
N ARG A 737 -29.01 2.19 34.62
CA ARG A 737 -30.21 2.49 33.81
C ARG A 737 -30.60 3.97 33.85
N LYS A 738 -31.10 4.50 32.72
CA LYS A 738 -31.62 5.87 32.62
C LYS A 738 -32.81 6.06 33.58
N ARG A 739 -32.63 6.89 34.61
CA ARG A 739 -33.70 7.35 35.52
C ARG A 739 -33.87 8.86 35.38
N LYS A 740 -35.09 9.36 35.59
CA LYS A 740 -35.41 10.79 35.54
C LYS A 740 -34.50 11.54 36.54
N GLY A 741 -33.60 12.39 36.03
CA GLY A 741 -32.61 13.15 36.81
C GLY A 741 -31.18 12.57 36.87
N MET A 742 -30.95 11.33 36.40
CA MET A 742 -29.65 10.63 36.51
C MET A 742 -29.04 10.20 35.16
N CYS A 743 -29.47 10.80 34.05
CA CYS A 743 -29.00 10.44 32.70
C CYS A 743 -27.48 10.62 32.52
N ALA A 744 -26.88 11.61 33.18
CA ALA A 744 -25.44 11.88 33.07
C ALA A 744 -24.55 10.73 33.61
N GLN A 745 -25.05 9.93 34.56
CA GLN A 745 -24.28 8.78 35.08
C GLN A 745 -24.33 7.60 34.11
N HIS A 746 -25.46 7.40 33.42
CA HIS A 746 -25.58 6.40 32.36
C HIS A 746 -24.56 6.71 31.25
N ASP A 747 -24.54 7.96 30.75
CA ASP A 747 -23.66 8.34 29.64
C ASP A 747 -22.18 8.22 30.01
N LYS A 748 -21.78 8.61 31.23
CA LYS A 748 -20.42 8.39 31.73
C LYS A 748 -20.04 6.92 31.82
N GLY A 749 -20.96 6.06 32.26
CA GLY A 749 -20.73 4.62 32.32
C GLY A 749 -20.51 4.01 30.93
N LEU A 750 -21.26 4.50 29.95
CA LEU A 750 -21.21 4.06 28.56
C LEU A 750 -19.94 4.55 27.85
N THR A 751 -19.50 5.79 28.09
CA THR A 751 -18.19 6.30 27.63
C THR A 751 -17.03 5.45 28.17
N LYS A 752 -17.03 5.15 29.47
CA LYS A 752 -16.00 4.32 30.09
C LYS A 752 -15.97 2.90 29.50
N PHE A 753 -17.14 2.33 29.24
CA PHE A 753 -17.26 1.03 28.59
C PHE A 753 -16.67 1.04 27.17
N TYR A 754 -16.96 2.07 26.37
CA TYR A 754 -16.37 2.23 25.04
C TYR A 754 -14.85 2.42 25.06
N ASP A 755 -14.33 3.22 26.00
CA ASP A 755 -12.86 3.39 26.15
C ASP A 755 -12.15 2.06 26.42
N GLN A 756 -12.75 1.19 27.26
CA GLN A 756 -12.20 -0.13 27.54
C GLN A 756 -12.20 -1.04 26.30
N ILE A 757 -13.24 -0.98 25.47
CA ILE A 757 -13.30 -1.74 24.22
C ILE A 757 -12.24 -1.26 23.24
N ILE A 758 -12.09 0.05 23.07
CA ILE A 758 -11.04 0.62 22.20
C ILE A 758 -9.65 0.17 22.64
N GLN A 759 -9.36 0.23 23.94
CA GLN A 759 -8.08 -0.23 24.49
C GLN A 759 -7.85 -1.71 24.23
N ALA A 760 -8.88 -2.54 24.34
CA ALA A 760 -8.78 -3.97 24.04
C ALA A 760 -8.52 -4.23 22.54
N ILE A 761 -9.20 -3.50 21.64
CA ILE A 761 -8.95 -3.58 20.19
C ILE A 761 -7.50 -3.22 19.89
N MET A 762 -7.02 -2.06 20.38
CA MET A 762 -5.64 -1.62 20.12
C MET A 762 -4.56 -2.54 20.70
N ARG A 763 -4.87 -3.27 21.78
CA ARG A 763 -3.92 -4.19 22.42
C ARG A 763 -3.87 -5.57 21.77
N HIS A 764 -5.00 -6.04 21.24
CA HIS A 764 -5.17 -7.44 20.85
C HIS A 764 -5.40 -7.66 19.36
N VAL A 765 -5.73 -6.62 18.60
CA VAL A 765 -5.96 -6.69 17.16
C VAL A 765 -4.75 -6.09 16.44
N ASN A 766 -4.00 -6.93 15.71
CA ASN A 766 -2.97 -6.44 14.79
C ASN A 766 -3.62 -6.15 13.42
N PHE A 767 -3.67 -4.88 13.04
CA PHE A 767 -4.31 -4.44 11.81
C PHE A 767 -3.50 -4.73 10.54
N GLU A 768 -2.22 -5.14 10.65
CA GLU A 768 -1.43 -5.55 9.49
C GLU A 768 -1.87 -6.94 8.98
N ILE A 769 -2.13 -7.85 9.92
CA ILE A 769 -2.48 -9.25 9.65
C ILE A 769 -3.99 -9.40 9.37
N VAL A 770 -4.83 -8.68 10.13
CA VAL A 770 -6.28 -8.86 10.08
C VAL A 770 -6.88 -8.24 8.80
N LYS A 771 -7.62 -9.05 8.03
CA LYS A 771 -8.26 -8.62 6.77
C LYS A 771 -9.41 -7.64 7.02
N CYS A 772 -10.26 -7.91 8.02
CA CYS A 772 -11.34 -7.00 8.41
C CYS A 772 -11.71 -7.12 9.90
N VAL A 773 -12.37 -6.08 10.43
CA VAL A 773 -12.81 -6.01 11.82
C VAL A 773 -14.33 -5.86 11.87
N LEU A 774 -15.02 -6.88 12.38
CA LEU A 774 -16.47 -6.88 12.52
C LEU A 774 -16.86 -6.22 13.84
N ILE A 775 -17.81 -5.29 13.83
CA ILE A 775 -18.42 -4.71 15.02
C ILE A 775 -19.90 -5.06 15.00
N ALA A 776 -20.32 -5.87 15.96
CA ALA A 776 -21.67 -6.41 16.03
C ALA A 776 -22.36 -6.07 17.36
N SER A 777 -23.63 -5.68 17.28
CA SER A 777 -24.45 -5.42 18.47
C SER A 777 -25.96 -5.50 18.19
N PRO A 778 -26.79 -5.71 19.23
CA PRO A 778 -28.22 -5.45 19.14
C PRO A 778 -28.50 -3.96 19.11
N GLY A 779 -29.38 -3.54 18.19
CA GLY A 779 -29.78 -2.15 18.03
C GLY A 779 -28.64 -1.23 17.59
N PHE A 780 -28.55 -0.04 18.20
CA PHE A 780 -27.70 1.08 17.74
C PHE A 780 -26.34 1.18 18.47
N VAL A 781 -26.00 0.21 19.32
CA VAL A 781 -24.78 0.27 20.15
C VAL A 781 -23.52 0.29 19.29
N LYS A 782 -23.48 -0.54 18.23
CA LYS A 782 -22.37 -0.60 17.25
C LYS A 782 -22.15 0.74 16.55
N ASP A 783 -23.21 1.44 16.18
CA ASP A 783 -23.15 2.70 15.43
C ASP A 783 -22.61 3.81 16.34
N GLN A 784 -23.14 3.88 17.57
CA GLN A 784 -22.68 4.82 18.58
C GLN A 784 -21.23 4.55 18.98
N PHE A 785 -20.84 3.29 19.16
CA PHE A 785 -19.46 2.90 19.45
C PHE A 785 -18.53 3.25 18.30
N TYR A 786 -18.92 2.95 17.05
CA TYR A 786 -18.13 3.25 15.86
C TYR A 786 -17.87 4.75 15.72
N SER A 787 -18.91 5.58 15.82
CA SER A 787 -18.75 7.03 15.84
C SER A 787 -17.86 7.50 16.98
N TYR A 788 -18.09 6.99 18.20
CA TYR A 788 -17.28 7.35 19.37
C TYR A 788 -15.80 6.96 19.21
N MET A 789 -15.51 5.76 18.71
CA MET A 789 -14.16 5.26 18.47
C MET A 789 -13.42 6.12 17.46
N PHE A 790 -14.05 6.47 16.34
CA PHE A 790 -13.42 7.32 15.33
C PHE A 790 -13.32 8.78 15.77
N ASP A 791 -14.27 9.30 16.54
CA ASP A 791 -14.15 10.61 17.16
C ASP A 791 -12.98 10.66 18.15
N GLN A 792 -12.78 9.62 18.95
CA GLN A 792 -11.61 9.49 19.82
C GLN A 792 -10.32 9.27 19.04
N ALA A 793 -10.35 8.53 17.94
CA ALA A 793 -9.19 8.35 17.07
C ALA A 793 -8.77 9.68 16.44
N VAL A 794 -9.73 10.53 16.03
CA VAL A 794 -9.45 11.89 15.52
C VAL A 794 -8.94 12.81 16.63
N LYS A 795 -9.51 12.73 17.84
CA LYS A 795 -9.09 13.56 18.99
C LYS A 795 -7.69 13.20 19.49
N ASN A 796 -7.35 11.91 19.53
CA ASN A 796 -6.09 11.40 20.06
C ASN A 796 -5.05 11.08 18.97
N ASP A 797 -5.36 11.35 17.70
CA ASP A 797 -4.54 11.06 16.51
C ASP A 797 -4.06 9.59 16.41
N TRP A 798 -4.97 8.64 16.64
CA TRP A 798 -4.67 7.21 16.51
C TRP A 798 -4.65 6.78 15.04
N LYS A 799 -3.48 6.90 14.40
CA LYS A 799 -3.27 6.58 12.97
C LYS A 799 -3.65 5.16 12.59
N THR A 800 -3.32 4.17 13.43
CA THR A 800 -3.65 2.76 13.20
C THR A 800 -5.15 2.52 13.00
N LEU A 801 -6.00 3.22 13.74
CA LEU A 801 -7.46 3.15 13.55
C LEU A 801 -7.91 3.94 12.33
N LEU A 802 -7.38 5.16 12.12
CA LEU A 802 -7.78 6.05 11.03
C LEU A 802 -7.45 5.49 9.63
N GLU A 803 -6.26 4.91 9.46
CA GLU A 803 -5.81 4.29 8.21
C GLU A 803 -6.63 3.03 7.88
N ASN A 804 -7.03 2.28 8.91
CA ASN A 804 -7.79 1.04 8.75
C ASN A 804 -9.31 1.23 8.85
N LYS A 805 -9.81 2.47 8.73
CA LYS A 805 -11.24 2.78 8.83
C LYS A 805 -12.11 1.96 7.85
N ALA A 806 -11.62 1.72 6.63
CA ALA A 806 -12.34 0.95 5.62
C ALA A 806 -12.47 -0.55 5.96
N ARG A 807 -11.64 -1.07 6.88
CA ARG A 807 -11.65 -2.48 7.31
C ARG A 807 -12.74 -2.78 8.34
N PHE A 808 -13.33 -1.76 8.97
CA PHE A 808 -14.39 -1.92 9.96
C PHE A 808 -15.76 -2.11 9.30
N VAL A 809 -16.47 -3.17 9.69
CA VAL A 809 -17.78 -3.52 9.16
C VAL A 809 -18.79 -3.61 10.30
N LEU A 810 -19.92 -2.91 10.17
CA LEU A 810 -20.96 -2.83 11.19
C LEU A 810 -22.09 -3.83 10.91
N ILE A 811 -22.24 -4.86 11.75
CA ILE A 811 -23.21 -5.95 11.53
C ILE A 811 -24.23 -6.00 12.67
N HIS A 812 -25.46 -6.41 12.37
CA HIS A 812 -26.46 -6.62 13.41
C HIS A 812 -26.17 -7.92 14.17
N SER A 813 -26.40 -7.95 15.48
CA SER A 813 -26.45 -9.20 16.22
C SER A 813 -27.61 -9.21 17.21
N SER A 814 -28.17 -10.38 17.46
CA SER A 814 -29.21 -10.59 18.47
C SER A 814 -28.75 -10.29 19.90
N SER A 815 -27.48 -10.56 20.24
CA SER A 815 -26.93 -10.30 21.57
C SER A 815 -25.43 -9.95 21.54
N GLY A 816 -24.88 -9.51 22.68
CA GLY A 816 -23.47 -9.20 22.88
C GLY A 816 -22.57 -10.38 23.31
N PHE A 817 -23.07 -11.62 23.27
CA PHE A 817 -22.36 -12.82 23.75
C PHE A 817 -21.61 -13.55 22.61
N LYS A 818 -20.68 -14.46 22.97
CA LYS A 818 -19.86 -15.24 22.02
C LYS A 818 -20.69 -15.97 20.95
N HIS A 819 -21.84 -16.54 21.31
CA HIS A 819 -22.68 -17.30 20.37
C HIS A 819 -23.24 -16.46 19.23
N SER A 820 -23.41 -15.15 19.41
CA SER A 820 -23.89 -14.26 18.34
C SER A 820 -22.90 -14.09 17.21
N LEU A 821 -21.63 -14.45 17.41
CA LEU A 821 -20.62 -14.42 16.37
C LEU A 821 -21.01 -15.33 15.19
N LYS A 822 -21.79 -16.40 15.43
CA LYS A 822 -22.38 -17.23 14.38
C LYS A 822 -23.29 -16.42 13.45
N GLU A 823 -24.27 -15.71 14.02
CA GLU A 823 -25.22 -14.87 13.26
C GLU A 823 -24.46 -13.83 12.43
N VAL A 824 -23.42 -13.24 13.02
CA VAL A 824 -22.58 -12.23 12.36
C VAL A 824 -21.81 -12.80 11.16
N LEU A 825 -21.28 -14.02 11.26
CA LEU A 825 -20.57 -14.68 10.16
C LEU A 825 -21.50 -15.14 9.04
N GLN A 826 -22.78 -15.37 9.33
CA GLN A 826 -23.79 -15.76 8.34
C GLN A 826 -24.31 -14.58 7.50
N ASP A 827 -24.06 -13.34 7.92
CA ASP A 827 -24.57 -12.16 7.23
C ASP A 827 -24.03 -12.07 5.78
N PRO A 828 -24.89 -11.85 4.76
CA PRO A 828 -24.46 -11.78 3.36
C PRO A 828 -23.40 -10.71 3.08
N THR A 829 -23.42 -9.60 3.82
CA THR A 829 -22.41 -8.52 3.66
C THR A 829 -21.02 -8.97 4.10
N VAL A 830 -20.96 -9.88 5.08
CA VAL A 830 -19.73 -10.49 5.58
C VAL A 830 -19.29 -11.61 4.66
N ALA A 831 -20.23 -12.47 4.23
CA ALA A 831 -19.97 -13.59 3.33
C ALA A 831 -19.35 -13.14 1.99
N ALA A 832 -19.81 -12.03 1.40
CA ALA A 832 -19.25 -11.50 0.16
C ALA A 832 -17.79 -11.00 0.28
N ARG A 833 -17.37 -10.61 1.49
CA ARG A 833 -16.00 -10.15 1.77
C ARG A 833 -15.08 -11.26 2.28
N LEU A 834 -15.65 -12.40 2.67
CA LEU A 834 -14.97 -13.55 3.28
C LEU A 834 -15.16 -14.85 2.47
N ALA A 835 -15.40 -14.73 1.15
CA ALA A 835 -15.75 -15.85 0.28
C ALA A 835 -14.73 -17.01 0.32
N ASP A 836 -13.49 -16.73 0.70
CA ASP A 836 -12.38 -17.68 0.69
C ASP A 836 -11.95 -18.17 2.10
N THR A 837 -12.76 -18.01 3.15
CA THR A 837 -12.40 -18.47 4.51
C THR A 837 -13.08 -19.79 4.89
N LYS A 838 -12.30 -20.77 5.35
CA LYS A 838 -12.77 -22.08 5.83
C LYS A 838 -13.91 -21.98 6.85
N ALA A 839 -13.80 -21.06 7.82
CA ALA A 839 -14.80 -20.83 8.86
C ALA A 839 -16.21 -20.52 8.31
N LEU A 840 -16.32 -19.82 7.18
CA LEU A 840 -17.61 -19.52 6.55
C LEU A 840 -18.22 -20.78 5.91
N GLY A 841 -17.40 -21.61 5.27
CA GLY A 841 -17.83 -22.87 4.67
C GLY A 841 -18.35 -23.88 5.71
N GLU A 842 -17.79 -23.85 6.92
CA GLU A 842 -18.26 -24.61 8.08
C GLU A 842 -19.60 -24.08 8.61
N VAL A 843 -19.68 -22.77 8.86
CA VAL A 843 -20.90 -22.13 9.37
C VAL A 843 -22.08 -22.31 8.41
N LYS A 844 -21.82 -22.21 7.09
CA LYS A 844 -22.82 -22.44 6.05
C LYS A 844 -23.31 -23.90 6.05
N ALA A 845 -22.40 -24.88 6.11
CA ALA A 845 -22.79 -26.29 6.11
C ALA A 845 -23.68 -26.66 7.31
N LEU A 846 -23.38 -26.08 8.48
CA LEU A 846 -24.19 -26.28 9.69
C LEU A 846 -25.56 -25.59 9.59
N ASP A 847 -25.64 -24.44 8.92
CA ASP A 847 -26.90 -23.75 8.65
C ASP A 847 -27.77 -24.53 7.65
N ASP A 848 -27.18 -24.98 6.55
CA ASP A 848 -27.83 -25.83 5.55
C ASP A 848 -28.38 -27.12 6.21
N PHE A 849 -27.63 -27.72 7.14
CA PHE A 849 -28.09 -28.86 7.92
C PHE A 849 -29.31 -28.53 8.80
N TYR A 850 -29.30 -27.41 9.54
CA TYR A 850 -30.47 -27.01 10.32
C TYR A 850 -31.68 -26.66 9.44
N ASN A 851 -31.45 -26.05 8.28
CA ASN A 851 -32.49 -25.75 7.30
C ASN A 851 -33.11 -27.04 6.73
N LEU A 852 -32.30 -28.08 6.50
CA LEU A 852 -32.80 -29.40 6.14
C LEU A 852 -33.61 -30.01 7.28
N LEU A 853 -33.13 -29.95 8.52
CA LEU A 853 -33.88 -30.48 9.68
C LEU A 853 -35.25 -29.81 9.88
N LEU A 854 -35.40 -28.55 9.44
CA LEU A 854 -36.67 -27.82 9.51
C LEU A 854 -37.61 -28.13 8.33
N ASN A 855 -37.07 -28.34 7.13
CA ASN A 855 -37.88 -28.43 5.90
C ASN A 855 -38.03 -29.87 5.36
N ASP A 856 -37.05 -30.74 5.61
CA ASP A 856 -36.93 -32.09 5.06
C ASP A 856 -36.12 -32.99 6.03
N GLN A 857 -36.78 -33.42 7.11
CA GLN A 857 -36.16 -34.14 8.25
C GLN A 857 -35.44 -35.42 7.82
N ASP A 858 -36.01 -36.15 6.85
CA ASP A 858 -35.46 -37.42 6.36
C ASP A 858 -34.12 -37.26 5.61
N ARG A 859 -33.69 -36.02 5.31
CA ARG A 859 -32.42 -35.71 4.65
C ARG A 859 -31.32 -35.19 5.56
N ALA A 860 -31.58 -35.06 6.87
CA ALA A 860 -30.60 -34.60 7.84
C ALA A 860 -30.54 -35.58 9.02
N VAL A 861 -29.39 -36.25 9.19
CA VAL A 861 -29.19 -37.23 10.26
C VAL A 861 -28.02 -36.82 11.15
N TYR A 862 -28.11 -37.12 12.45
CA TYR A 862 -27.02 -36.92 13.42
C TYR A 862 -26.89 -38.14 14.34
N GLY A 863 -25.71 -38.33 14.92
CA GLY A 863 -25.39 -39.51 15.72
C GLY A 863 -24.78 -40.65 14.91
N ILE A 864 -23.89 -41.41 15.56
CA ILE A 864 -23.01 -42.38 14.88
C ILE A 864 -23.79 -43.50 14.16
N LYS A 865 -24.81 -44.09 14.81
CA LYS A 865 -25.58 -45.20 14.24
C LYS A 865 -26.32 -44.77 12.96
N ALA A 866 -27.00 -43.63 13.01
CA ALA A 866 -27.75 -43.09 11.87
C ALA A 866 -26.83 -42.70 10.71
N VAL A 867 -25.70 -42.05 11.01
CA VAL A 867 -24.72 -41.65 10.00
C VAL A 867 -24.04 -42.86 9.35
N GLU A 868 -23.75 -43.92 10.10
CA GLU A 868 -23.22 -45.18 9.52
C GLU A 868 -24.23 -45.86 8.61
N LYS A 869 -25.51 -45.96 9.02
CA LYS A 869 -26.58 -46.49 8.15
C LYS A 869 -26.68 -45.69 6.86
N ALA A 870 -26.61 -44.36 6.95
CA ALA A 870 -26.60 -43.49 5.77
C ALA A 870 -25.34 -43.65 4.90
N ALA A 871 -24.17 -43.89 5.51
CA ALA A 871 -22.93 -44.15 4.80
C ALA A 871 -22.93 -45.51 4.09
N ASP A 872 -23.51 -46.54 4.70
CA ASP A 872 -23.72 -47.87 4.12
C ASP A 872 -24.61 -47.81 2.88
N LEU A 873 -25.65 -46.97 2.94
CA LEU A 873 -26.56 -46.71 1.83
C LEU A 873 -25.99 -45.75 0.78
N GLN A 874 -24.78 -45.21 0.97
CA GLN A 874 -24.15 -44.20 0.10
C GLN A 874 -25.01 -42.95 -0.12
N ALA A 875 -25.85 -42.61 0.85
CA ALA A 875 -26.78 -41.49 0.75
C ALA A 875 -26.17 -40.16 1.18
N ILE A 876 -25.01 -40.15 1.82
CA ILE A 876 -24.37 -38.94 2.36
C ILE A 876 -23.90 -38.03 1.22
N GLU A 877 -24.29 -36.76 1.27
CA GLU A 877 -23.78 -35.68 0.42
C GLU A 877 -22.62 -34.95 1.11
N VAL A 878 -22.84 -34.53 2.36
CA VAL A 878 -21.87 -33.83 3.19
C VAL A 878 -21.82 -34.47 4.57
N LEU A 879 -20.64 -34.92 4.98
CA LEU A 879 -20.37 -35.41 6.34
C LEU A 879 -19.71 -34.30 7.16
N MET A 880 -20.22 -34.07 8.37
CA MET A 880 -19.69 -33.12 9.33
C MET A 880 -19.23 -33.86 10.59
N VAL A 881 -17.96 -33.70 10.96
CA VAL A 881 -17.36 -34.38 12.12
C VAL A 881 -16.54 -33.41 12.96
N SER A 882 -16.73 -33.44 14.28
CA SER A 882 -15.91 -32.69 15.24
C SER A 882 -14.54 -33.32 15.41
N ASP A 883 -13.48 -32.49 15.43
CA ASP A 883 -12.11 -32.97 15.59
C ASP A 883 -11.83 -33.66 16.93
N GLU A 884 -12.61 -33.34 17.96
CA GLU A 884 -12.57 -33.96 19.28
C GLU A 884 -12.78 -35.48 19.22
N LEU A 885 -13.57 -35.97 18.27
CA LEU A 885 -13.83 -37.40 18.10
C LEU A 885 -12.59 -38.18 17.65
N PHE A 886 -11.70 -37.55 16.88
CA PHE A 886 -10.42 -38.16 16.49
C PHE A 886 -9.36 -38.10 17.60
N ARG A 887 -9.60 -37.28 18.65
CA ARG A 887 -8.76 -37.17 19.85
C ARG A 887 -9.21 -38.06 21.01
N SER A 888 -10.26 -38.87 20.82
CA SER A 888 -10.73 -39.76 21.88
C SER A 888 -9.61 -40.68 22.39
N SER A 889 -9.52 -40.88 23.71
CA SER A 889 -8.58 -41.81 24.33
C SER A 889 -8.87 -43.28 23.96
N ASP A 890 -10.08 -43.57 23.49
CA ASP A 890 -10.44 -44.89 22.98
C ASP A 890 -10.00 -45.04 21.52
N ILE A 891 -9.00 -45.91 21.32
CA ILE A 891 -8.42 -46.23 20.02
C ILE A 891 -9.50 -46.78 19.07
N LYS A 892 -10.39 -47.66 19.56
CA LYS A 892 -11.43 -48.28 18.72
C LYS A 892 -12.42 -47.23 18.22
N LYS A 893 -12.79 -46.28 19.08
CA LYS A 893 -13.66 -45.17 18.72
C LYS A 893 -13.01 -44.32 17.62
N ARG A 894 -11.72 -43.97 17.77
CA ARG A 894 -10.99 -43.20 16.74
C ARG A 894 -10.93 -43.95 15.41
N GLU A 895 -10.53 -45.21 15.41
CA GLU A 895 -10.47 -46.04 14.19
C GLU A 895 -11.83 -46.12 13.49
N ARG A 896 -12.92 -46.24 14.24
CA ARG A 896 -14.29 -46.24 13.70
C ARG A 896 -14.62 -44.94 12.96
N TYR A 897 -14.33 -43.77 13.54
CA TYR A 897 -14.59 -42.49 12.88
C TYR A 897 -13.66 -42.24 11.68
N VAL A 898 -12.41 -42.68 11.74
CA VAL A 898 -11.49 -42.60 10.59
C VAL A 898 -12.02 -43.47 9.43
N ALA A 899 -12.42 -44.70 9.71
CA ALA A 899 -13.00 -45.59 8.72
C ALA A 899 -14.29 -45.03 8.09
N LEU A 900 -15.14 -44.36 8.89
CA LEU A 900 -16.32 -43.66 8.40
C LEU A 900 -15.96 -42.51 7.44
N VAL A 901 -14.97 -41.69 7.80
CA VAL A 901 -14.50 -40.59 6.94
C VAL A 901 -13.94 -41.11 5.63
N ASP A 902 -13.08 -42.14 5.68
CA ASP A 902 -12.51 -42.75 4.49
C ASP A 902 -13.59 -43.34 3.58
N LYS A 903 -14.56 -44.06 4.17
CA LYS A 903 -15.72 -44.61 3.44
C LYS A 903 -16.53 -43.54 2.72
N VAL A 904 -16.81 -42.41 3.38
CA VAL A 904 -17.57 -41.31 2.77
C VAL A 904 -16.76 -40.60 1.68
N LYS A 905 -15.45 -40.44 1.86
CA LYS A 905 -14.55 -39.89 0.84
C LYS A 905 -14.46 -40.79 -0.39
N ASP A 906 -14.36 -42.10 -0.20
CA ASP A 906 -14.31 -43.08 -1.29
C ASP A 906 -15.59 -43.07 -2.15
N ASN A 907 -16.73 -42.70 -1.54
CA ASN A 907 -18.00 -42.49 -2.24
C ASN A 907 -18.08 -41.15 -3.00
N GLY A 908 -17.03 -40.32 -2.96
CA GLY A 908 -16.95 -39.02 -3.63
C GLY A 908 -17.80 -37.93 -2.97
N SER A 909 -18.14 -38.07 -1.69
CA SER A 909 -18.91 -37.09 -0.94
C SER A 909 -18.02 -36.12 -0.16
N ASP A 910 -18.53 -34.92 0.13
CA ASP A 910 -17.75 -33.89 0.82
C ASP A 910 -17.65 -34.20 2.33
N VAL A 911 -16.47 -34.02 2.92
CA VAL A 911 -16.25 -34.25 4.34
C VAL A 911 -15.64 -33.00 4.97
N LYS A 912 -16.35 -32.42 5.92
CA LYS A 912 -15.96 -31.23 6.66
C LYS A 912 -15.64 -31.58 8.11
N ILE A 913 -14.38 -31.36 8.49
CA ILE A 913 -13.92 -31.54 9.87
C ILE A 913 -13.96 -30.20 10.59
N PHE A 914 -14.80 -30.12 11.61
CA PHE A 914 -15.02 -28.92 12.42
C PHE A 914 -14.07 -28.91 13.61
N SER A 915 -13.51 -27.75 13.90
CA SER A 915 -12.73 -27.54 15.13
C SER A 915 -13.66 -27.39 16.32
N SER A 916 -13.45 -28.19 17.38
CA SER A 916 -14.22 -28.07 18.62
C SER A 916 -14.01 -26.73 19.35
N LEU A 917 -12.98 -25.96 18.98
CA LEU A 917 -12.68 -24.63 19.54
C LEU A 917 -13.30 -23.47 18.73
N HIS A 918 -14.01 -23.79 17.65
CA HIS A 918 -14.75 -22.83 16.85
C HIS A 918 -16.25 -22.85 17.22
N VAL A 919 -16.96 -21.74 17.00
CA VAL A 919 -18.38 -21.59 17.38
C VAL A 919 -19.27 -22.62 16.66
N SER A 920 -18.95 -22.96 15.41
CA SER A 920 -19.64 -24.01 14.65
C SER A 920 -19.40 -25.40 15.27
N GLY A 921 -18.17 -25.74 15.64
CA GLY A 921 -17.84 -27.03 16.24
C GLY A 921 -18.45 -27.23 17.62
N GLU A 922 -18.60 -26.19 18.43
CA GLU A 922 -19.33 -26.26 19.71
C GLU A 922 -20.78 -26.74 19.52
N GLN A 923 -21.46 -26.30 18.44
CA GLN A 923 -22.83 -26.74 18.13
C GLN A 923 -22.87 -28.18 17.62
N LEU A 924 -21.95 -28.54 16.72
CA LEU A 924 -21.84 -29.92 16.25
C LEU A 924 -21.55 -30.89 17.41
N GLY A 925 -20.73 -30.47 18.38
CA GLY A 925 -20.46 -31.22 19.61
C GLY A 925 -21.72 -31.48 20.46
N GLN A 926 -22.65 -30.53 20.50
CA GLN A 926 -23.96 -30.73 21.14
C GLN A 926 -24.82 -31.76 20.40
N LEU A 927 -24.62 -31.92 19.10
CA LEU A 927 -25.24 -32.94 18.25
C LEU A 927 -24.38 -34.22 18.17
N THR A 928 -23.82 -34.67 19.29
CA THR A 928 -22.94 -35.85 19.42
C THR A 928 -21.58 -35.77 18.71
N GLY A 929 -21.30 -34.67 18.01
CA GLY A 929 -20.06 -34.44 17.26
C GLY A 929 -20.05 -34.99 15.83
N VAL A 930 -21.11 -35.67 15.37
CA VAL A 930 -21.20 -36.24 14.02
C VAL A 930 -22.60 -36.04 13.43
N ALA A 931 -22.65 -35.49 12.21
CA ALA A 931 -23.88 -35.23 11.47
C ALA A 931 -23.66 -35.36 9.96
N ALA A 932 -24.71 -35.64 9.20
CA ALA A 932 -24.65 -35.76 7.75
C ALA A 932 -25.89 -35.19 7.06
N MET A 933 -25.67 -34.55 5.90
CA MET A 933 -26.72 -34.17 4.96
C MET A 933 -26.80 -35.22 3.85
N LEU A 934 -28.01 -35.63 3.48
CA LEU A 934 -28.25 -36.72 2.54
C LEU A 934 -28.70 -36.23 1.16
N ARG A 935 -28.27 -36.94 0.11
CA ARG A 935 -28.65 -36.72 -1.30
C ARG A 935 -30.14 -37.02 -1.53
N TYR A 936 -30.68 -37.98 -0.80
CA TYR A 936 -32.09 -38.39 -0.84
C TYR A 936 -32.58 -38.75 0.56
N PRO A 937 -33.89 -38.62 0.82
CA PRO A 937 -34.46 -38.89 2.13
C PRO A 937 -34.33 -40.36 2.51
N ILE A 938 -33.91 -40.63 3.74
CA ILE A 938 -33.98 -41.94 4.39
C ILE A 938 -34.94 -41.78 5.57
N PRO A 939 -36.19 -42.26 5.46
CA PRO A 939 -37.13 -42.22 6.57
C PRO A 939 -36.55 -42.96 7.77
N GLU A 940 -36.68 -42.37 8.96
CA GLU A 940 -36.41 -43.10 10.20
C GLU A 940 -37.36 -44.31 10.26
N GLU A 941 -36.79 -45.51 10.24
CA GLU A 941 -37.51 -46.68 10.74
C GLU A 941 -37.61 -46.49 12.26
N ASP A 942 -38.81 -46.62 12.83
CA ASP A 942 -39.05 -46.59 14.27
C ASP A 942 -38.22 -47.72 14.94
N ASP A 943 -36.94 -47.45 15.22
CA ASP A 943 -36.07 -48.31 16.01
C ASP A 943 -36.48 -48.12 17.49
N GLN A 944 -37.65 -48.65 17.83
CA GLN A 944 -37.86 -49.22 19.16
C GLN A 944 -36.86 -50.36 19.31
N GLU A 945 -35.67 -50.09 19.85
CA GLU A 945 -34.94 -51.00 20.75
C GLU A 945 -33.53 -50.48 21.11
N GLU A 946 -33.25 -50.55 22.42
CA GLU A 946 -31.93 -50.52 23.08
C GLU A 946 -31.31 -49.15 23.41
N GLU A 947 -31.88 -48.55 24.47
CA GLU A 947 -31.11 -47.95 25.55
C GLU A 947 -30.08 -48.97 26.07
N GLU A 948 -28.82 -48.87 25.68
CA GLU A 948 -27.70 -49.32 26.53
C GLU A 948 -26.37 -48.71 26.05
N GLU A 949 -25.56 -48.30 27.05
CA GLU A 949 -24.17 -47.82 26.99
C GLU A 949 -23.93 -46.31 26.80
N THR A 950 -24.18 -45.59 27.90
CA THR A 950 -23.43 -44.40 28.36
C THR A 950 -21.94 -44.66 28.57
#